data_AF-A0A354S996-F1
#
_entry.id   AF-A0A354S996-F1
#
_cell.length_a   1.000
_cell.length_b   1.000
_cell.length_c   1.000
_cell.angle_alpha   90.00
_cell.angle_beta   90.00
_cell.angle_gamma   90.00
#
_symmetry.space_group_name_H-M   'P 1'
#
loop_
_entity.id
_entity.type
_entity.pdbx_description
1 polymer ?
#
loop_
_entity_poly.entity_id
_entity_poly.type
_entity_poly.pdbx_seq_one_letter_code
_entity_poly.pdbx_strand_id
1 'polypeptide(L)'
;MKLTFLRGRLAKKGWEYRDPMPKNLAQFVLVSGPHTSWRDFFIGLCVREDLGLHDIKFLAKDSLFWWPLAPLMRALGAIPVDRRSPQGLVEHLTGQFQSNSSFKLALSPEGTRERVGELKSGYHAIARAAGVPIITLGMDYGRKVISIAEPFAPGAGPEESHHQVLDVLGPLEGYHIDQGLQHLTPDRARRTLPEQLAWNAEHFPHRVFLDEPHAEAGRIQFTFGEAYREACRFASGLSALGVGPGDKVAVVGKNSAHWLLADYGISLAGAVSVPIYPTIDGATAYKILEHSESKVLVIGKLDDPMLYAQHCPSGVHCITIPYMTLPNQATHHSWESITAKSDPHFTPHPMDPEALMTIIYTSGTTGMPKGVMHHFAAFQSAFRMILQQFDFLHQEVFISYLPLSHVAERMIISAAGVYLTGRIHFVQALDTFARDLEQAQPTVFLAVPRIWEKFGETLHKKIPSAFLRKALAPVLRKKLGLSRARLVLSGAAPIRASLLTEFASLGIQIQEVYGMTENLGISTVNFRGKVKIGTVGQAFPGMHVTIGEGDEVLVEGPTCTLGYYKEPEKTAELYAGGPLHTGDCGKIDAEGYLTITGRIKDIFKTSKGKYVAPAPIEGLLLQSEHMAQVCVVGLDLPQPVALAVMTEDARNGSQKDVHKAAEELLSEVNATLSSHEKMDRLIWVAEDWTVENGFLTPTLKIKRNQVEAHYRDAVYAHHETSKKVVFLDA
;
A
#
# COMPACT_ATOMS: atom_id res chain seq x y z
N MET A 1 23.90 26.74 -24.18
CA MET A 1 25.12 26.84 -23.35
C MET A 1 25.04 25.82 -22.22
N LYS A 2 26.12 25.09 -21.91
CA LYS A 2 26.17 24.18 -20.74
C LYS A 2 26.75 24.92 -19.53
N LEU A 3 26.14 24.78 -18.36
CA LEU A 3 26.56 25.39 -17.10
C LEU A 3 26.89 24.29 -16.10
N THR A 4 27.90 23.48 -16.42
CA THR A 4 28.23 22.24 -15.69
C THR A 4 28.50 22.46 -14.20
N PHE A 5 28.94 23.65 -13.78
CA PHE A 5 29.14 24.01 -12.38
C PHE A 5 27.85 24.07 -11.55
N LEU A 6 26.68 24.14 -12.19
CA LEU A 6 25.36 24.08 -11.55
C LEU A 6 24.88 22.64 -11.32
N ARG A 7 25.41 21.68 -12.08
CA ARG A 7 24.99 20.28 -12.00
C ARG A 7 25.22 19.70 -10.59
N GLY A 8 24.19 19.09 -10.03
CA GLY A 8 24.16 18.50 -8.70
C GLY A 8 24.10 19.52 -7.55
N ARG A 9 24.00 20.83 -7.81
CA ARG A 9 23.91 21.84 -6.72
C ARG A 9 22.62 21.73 -5.92
N LEU A 10 21.51 21.40 -6.57
CA LEU A 10 20.24 21.22 -5.88
C LEU A 10 20.31 19.99 -4.97
N ALA A 11 20.81 18.86 -5.45
CA ALA A 11 21.06 17.67 -4.64
C ALA A 11 21.95 17.96 -3.42
N LYS A 12 23.03 18.73 -3.59
CA LYS A 12 23.90 19.16 -2.47
C LYS A 12 23.18 20.06 -1.46
N LYS A 13 22.13 20.76 -1.87
CA LYS A 13 21.27 21.58 -0.99
C LYS A 13 20.10 20.79 -0.39
N GLY A 14 20.07 19.47 -0.60
CA GLY A 14 19.05 18.55 -0.11
C GLY A 14 17.82 18.48 -1.01
N TRP A 15 17.91 18.88 -2.28
CA TRP A 15 16.80 18.69 -3.21
C TRP A 15 16.77 17.30 -3.82
N GLU A 16 15.58 16.75 -3.97
CA GLU A 16 15.35 15.43 -4.60
C GLU A 16 14.54 15.56 -5.89
N TYR A 17 15.00 14.90 -6.96
CA TYR A 17 14.21 14.69 -8.19
C TYR A 17 13.40 13.42 -8.03
N ARG A 18 12.07 13.54 -8.03
CA ARG A 18 11.16 12.42 -7.75
C ARG A 18 10.90 11.53 -8.95
N ASP A 19 10.81 12.14 -10.13
CA ASP A 19 10.48 11.44 -11.37
C ASP A 19 11.55 11.75 -12.41
N PRO A 20 11.97 10.77 -13.22
CA PRO A 20 12.90 11.02 -14.31
C PRO A 20 12.20 11.82 -15.41
N MET A 21 12.96 12.62 -16.14
CA MET A 21 12.44 13.22 -17.36
C MET A 21 12.04 12.11 -18.36
N PRO A 22 10.84 12.18 -18.96
CA PRO A 22 10.41 11.25 -20.00
C PRO A 22 11.44 11.17 -21.12
N LYS A 23 11.82 9.93 -21.51
CA LYS A 23 12.79 9.69 -22.58
C LYS A 23 12.09 9.67 -23.94
N ASN A 24 12.83 9.96 -25.00
CA ASN A 24 12.38 9.86 -26.40
C ASN A 24 11.35 10.89 -26.88
N LEU A 25 11.13 11.98 -26.13
CA LEU A 25 10.36 13.12 -26.63
C LEU A 25 11.27 14.11 -27.33
N ALA A 26 11.11 14.22 -28.65
CA ALA A 26 11.84 15.18 -29.46
C ALA A 26 11.30 16.61 -29.26
N GLN A 27 9.98 16.75 -29.06
CA GLN A 27 9.30 18.04 -28.87
C GLN A 27 8.29 17.96 -27.73
N PHE A 28 8.19 19.04 -26.95
CA PHE A 28 7.20 19.21 -25.89
C PHE A 28 7.15 20.65 -25.37
N VAL A 29 6.06 20.97 -24.68
CA VAL A 29 5.95 22.16 -23.83
C VAL A 29 6.13 21.73 -22.36
N LEU A 30 7.16 22.24 -21.70
CA LEU A 30 7.42 22.04 -20.28
C LEU A 30 6.78 23.18 -19.47
N VAL A 31 5.74 22.85 -18.74
CA VAL A 31 5.08 23.75 -17.80
C VAL A 31 5.79 23.64 -16.46
N SER A 32 6.39 24.72 -15.97
CA SER A 32 7.13 24.72 -14.71
C SER A 32 6.58 25.73 -13.70
N GLY A 33 6.40 25.28 -12.45
CA GLY A 33 5.92 26.13 -11.36
C GLY A 33 6.17 25.51 -9.98
N PRO A 34 5.89 26.26 -8.90
CA PRO A 34 5.46 27.65 -8.92
C PRO A 34 6.56 28.64 -9.27
N HIS A 35 6.18 29.71 -9.97
CA HIS A 35 7.04 30.87 -10.21
C HIS A 35 6.62 32.02 -9.29
N THR A 36 7.45 32.29 -8.29
CA THR A 36 7.22 33.18 -7.15
C THR A 36 8.22 34.33 -7.11
N SER A 37 9.45 34.11 -7.56
CA SER A 37 10.49 35.13 -7.49
C SER A 37 11.50 35.00 -8.62
N TRP A 38 12.45 35.94 -8.70
CA TRP A 38 13.58 35.83 -9.63
C TRP A 38 14.55 34.69 -9.27
N ARG A 39 14.53 34.18 -8.02
CA ARG A 39 15.41 33.09 -7.58
C ARG A 39 15.08 31.78 -8.29
N ASP A 40 13.82 31.62 -8.68
CA ASP A 40 13.27 30.44 -9.35
C ASP A 40 13.92 30.24 -10.71
N PHE A 41 14.38 31.32 -11.35
CA PHE A 41 15.21 31.25 -12.55
C PHE A 41 16.51 30.48 -12.31
N PHE A 42 17.20 30.71 -11.19
CA PHE A 42 18.45 30.00 -10.86
C PHE A 42 18.21 28.54 -10.47
N ILE A 43 17.09 28.26 -9.80
CA ILE A 43 16.67 26.88 -9.54
C ILE A 43 16.38 26.19 -10.87
N GLY A 44 15.59 26.81 -11.75
CA GLY A 44 15.31 26.33 -13.10
C GLY A 44 16.56 26.08 -13.93
N LEU A 45 17.60 26.91 -13.83
CA LEU A 45 18.90 26.63 -14.47
C LEU A 45 19.60 25.40 -13.88
N CYS A 46 19.54 25.19 -12.56
CA CYS A 46 20.08 23.96 -11.97
C CYS A 46 19.29 22.73 -12.43
N VAL A 47 17.95 22.81 -12.43
CA VAL A 47 17.06 21.76 -12.97
C VAL A 47 17.39 21.43 -14.40
N ARG A 48 17.58 22.45 -15.24
CA ARG A 48 17.96 22.29 -16.64
C ARG A 48 19.25 21.51 -16.81
N GLU A 49 20.27 21.82 -16.00
CA GLU A 49 21.57 21.15 -16.07
C GLU A 49 21.52 19.73 -15.49
N ASP A 50 20.74 19.50 -14.43
CA ASP A 50 20.56 18.19 -13.81
C ASP A 50 19.81 17.23 -14.73
N LEU A 51 18.78 17.71 -15.43
CA LEU A 51 17.97 16.94 -16.39
C LEU A 51 18.58 16.90 -17.79
N GLY A 52 19.69 17.61 -18.04
CA GLY A 52 20.35 17.65 -19.35
C GLY A 52 19.57 18.37 -20.44
N LEU A 53 18.65 19.26 -20.08
CA LEU A 53 17.76 20.01 -20.98
C LEU A 53 18.45 21.25 -21.59
N HIS A 54 19.68 21.13 -22.06
CA HIS A 54 20.49 22.29 -22.49
C HIS A 54 19.98 22.98 -23.78
N ASP A 55 19.12 22.30 -24.53
CA ASP A 55 18.49 22.75 -25.77
C ASP A 55 17.11 23.39 -25.56
N ILE A 56 16.55 23.29 -24.35
CA ILE A 56 15.23 23.87 -24.03
C ILE A 56 15.25 25.39 -24.14
N LYS A 57 14.21 25.93 -24.76
CA LYS A 57 13.97 27.36 -24.90
C LYS A 57 13.02 27.85 -23.81
N PHE A 58 13.05 29.14 -23.51
CA PHE A 58 12.10 29.74 -22.56
C PHE A 58 11.83 31.19 -22.95
N LEU A 59 10.69 31.72 -22.54
CA LEU A 59 10.30 33.10 -22.83
C LEU A 59 10.90 34.06 -21.80
N ALA A 60 11.43 35.20 -22.25
CA ALA A 60 12.01 36.24 -21.40
C ALA A 60 11.60 37.64 -21.86
N LYS A 61 11.56 38.60 -20.93
CA LYS A 61 11.23 40.00 -21.24
C LYS A 61 12.25 40.59 -22.22
N ASP A 62 11.79 41.36 -23.21
CA ASP A 62 12.66 42.02 -24.20
C ASP A 62 13.74 42.91 -23.59
N SER A 63 13.46 43.54 -22.46
CA SER A 63 14.44 44.36 -21.73
C SER A 63 15.67 43.57 -21.27
N LEU A 64 15.59 42.24 -21.15
CA LEU A 64 16.71 41.36 -20.80
C LEU A 64 17.65 41.11 -22.00
N PHE A 65 17.23 41.51 -23.20
CA PHE A 65 18.04 41.45 -24.43
C PHE A 65 18.77 42.77 -24.73
N TRP A 66 18.86 43.66 -23.75
CA TRP A 66 19.73 44.82 -23.78
C TRP A 66 21.07 44.52 -23.10
N TRP A 67 22.11 45.27 -23.47
CA TRP A 67 23.42 45.14 -22.85
C TRP A 67 23.32 45.46 -21.35
N PRO A 68 23.93 44.67 -20.44
CA PRO A 68 24.91 43.60 -20.67
C PRO A 68 24.36 42.16 -20.74
N LEU A 69 23.06 41.95 -20.54
CA LEU A 69 22.48 40.61 -20.38
C LEU A 69 22.18 39.88 -21.70
N ALA A 70 22.09 40.61 -22.81
CA ALA A 70 21.68 40.07 -24.11
C ALA A 70 22.45 38.82 -24.59
N PRO A 71 23.80 38.78 -24.56
CA PRO A 71 24.54 37.61 -25.04
C PRO A 71 24.28 36.38 -24.17
N LEU A 72 24.18 36.59 -22.85
CA LEU A 72 23.90 35.53 -21.90
C LEU A 72 22.50 34.94 -22.12
N MET A 73 21.47 35.78 -22.26
CA MET A 73 20.10 35.34 -22.49
C MET A 73 19.97 34.54 -23.78
N ARG A 74 20.59 35.00 -24.88
CA ARG A 74 20.63 34.27 -26.14
C ARG A 74 21.38 32.94 -26.02
N ALA A 75 22.53 32.92 -25.34
CA ALA A 75 23.32 31.69 -25.12
C ALA A 75 22.58 30.65 -24.26
N LEU A 76 21.71 31.11 -23.35
CA LEU A 76 20.84 30.27 -22.55
C LEU A 76 19.62 29.75 -23.33
N GLY A 77 19.33 30.27 -24.52
CA GLY A 77 18.17 29.86 -25.32
C GLY A 77 16.88 30.62 -25.00
N ALA A 78 16.98 31.82 -24.41
CA ALA A 78 15.84 32.67 -24.17
C ALA A 78 15.27 33.24 -25.48
N ILE A 79 13.95 33.33 -25.57
CA ILE A 79 13.20 33.95 -26.67
C ILE A 79 12.60 35.27 -26.17
N PRO A 80 12.85 36.41 -26.84
CA PRO A 80 12.27 37.70 -26.48
C PRO A 80 10.74 37.68 -26.66
N VAL A 81 10.03 38.32 -25.74
CA VAL A 81 8.58 38.54 -25.80
C VAL A 81 8.27 40.00 -25.50
N ASP A 82 7.72 40.69 -26.50
CA ASP A 82 7.12 42.00 -26.30
C ASP A 82 5.73 41.85 -25.67
N ARG A 83 5.62 42.27 -24.41
CA ARG A 83 4.34 42.22 -23.67
C ARG A 83 3.35 43.30 -24.11
N ARG A 84 3.77 44.28 -24.92
CA ARG A 84 2.92 45.37 -25.42
C ARG A 84 2.12 44.99 -26.67
N SER A 85 2.53 43.94 -27.38
CA SER A 85 1.80 43.37 -28.52
C SER A 85 1.85 41.83 -28.48
N PRO A 86 0.97 41.18 -27.69
CA PRO A 86 0.94 39.72 -27.59
C PRO A 86 0.42 39.00 -28.84
N GLN A 87 0.02 39.73 -29.89
CA GLN A 87 -0.48 39.17 -31.14
C GLN A 87 0.64 38.42 -31.88
N GLY A 88 0.35 37.19 -32.33
CA GLY A 88 1.28 36.37 -33.11
C GLY A 88 2.32 35.54 -32.32
N LEU A 89 2.36 35.61 -30.98
CA LEU A 89 3.32 34.82 -30.18
C LEU A 89 3.08 33.31 -30.32
N VAL A 90 1.80 32.89 -30.27
CA VAL A 90 1.43 31.47 -30.43
C VAL A 90 1.84 30.99 -31.82
N GLU A 91 1.47 31.72 -32.87
CA GLU A 91 1.83 31.41 -34.27
C GLU A 91 3.35 31.32 -34.47
N HIS A 92 4.11 32.28 -33.93
CA HIS A 92 5.57 32.26 -33.98
C HIS A 92 6.17 31.00 -33.34
N LEU A 93 5.71 30.66 -32.13
CA LEU A 93 6.21 29.49 -31.41
C LEU A 93 5.75 28.17 -32.07
N THR A 94 4.54 28.12 -32.60
CA THR A 94 4.07 26.99 -33.42
C THR A 94 4.93 26.81 -34.66
N GLY A 95 5.31 27.89 -35.35
CA GLY A 95 6.25 27.83 -36.47
C GLY A 95 7.65 27.31 -36.08
N GLN A 96 8.12 27.62 -34.87
CA GLN A 96 9.37 27.05 -34.33
C GLN A 96 9.27 25.54 -34.10
N PHE A 97 8.14 25.06 -33.56
CA PHE A 97 7.88 23.62 -33.43
C PHE A 97 7.82 22.94 -34.81
N GLN A 98 7.14 23.55 -35.80
CA GLN A 98 7.05 22.95 -37.15
C GLN A 98 8.39 22.92 -37.89
N SER A 99 9.26 23.92 -37.68
CA SER A 99 10.55 24.03 -38.38
C SER A 99 11.70 23.30 -37.70
N ASN A 100 11.59 22.94 -36.42
CA ASN A 100 12.63 22.24 -35.67
C ASN A 100 12.07 21.05 -34.90
N SER A 101 12.33 19.86 -35.42
CA SER A 101 11.91 18.56 -34.85
C SER A 101 12.47 18.24 -33.45
N SER A 102 13.38 19.06 -32.92
CA SER A 102 13.94 18.93 -31.57
C SER A 102 13.57 20.10 -30.63
N PHE A 103 12.66 20.98 -31.07
CA PHE A 103 12.29 22.17 -30.31
C PHE A 103 11.54 21.82 -29.02
N LYS A 104 12.01 22.38 -27.91
CA LYS A 104 11.44 22.20 -26.56
C LYS A 104 11.25 23.56 -25.93
N LEU A 105 10.10 23.80 -25.32
CA LEU A 105 9.76 25.11 -24.77
C LEU A 105 9.36 25.00 -23.30
N ALA A 106 10.06 25.67 -22.40
CA ALA A 106 9.69 25.83 -21.01
C ALA A 106 8.89 27.13 -20.80
N LEU A 107 7.75 27.01 -20.13
CA LEU A 107 6.84 28.10 -19.79
C LEU A 107 6.44 27.98 -18.33
N SER A 108 6.15 29.12 -17.69
CA SER A 108 5.36 29.11 -16.47
C SER A 108 3.91 29.38 -16.85
N PRO A 109 2.95 28.52 -16.44
CA PRO A 109 1.54 28.69 -16.78
C PRO A 109 0.89 29.83 -15.98
N GLU A 110 1.60 30.40 -15.02
CA GLU A 110 1.14 31.41 -14.09
C GLU A 110 2.09 32.63 -14.14
N GLY A 111 1.59 33.80 -13.76
CA GLY A 111 2.48 34.94 -13.46
C GLY A 111 3.24 34.68 -12.16
N THR A 112 3.73 35.73 -11.51
CA THR A 112 4.12 35.58 -10.10
C THR A 112 2.90 35.07 -9.31
N ARG A 113 3.00 33.90 -8.66
CA ARG A 113 1.84 33.23 -7.99
C ARG A 113 1.08 34.13 -7.01
N GLU A 114 1.75 35.12 -6.42
CA GLU A 114 1.14 36.17 -5.58
C GLU A 114 0.10 37.06 -6.30
N ARG A 115 -0.01 36.99 -7.63
CA ARG A 115 -0.76 37.97 -8.46
C ARG A 115 -1.73 37.35 -9.45
N VAL A 116 -1.99 36.04 -9.36
CA VAL A 116 -2.76 35.32 -10.39
C VAL A 116 -3.68 34.28 -9.75
N GLY A 117 -5.00 34.46 -9.90
CA GLY A 117 -6.03 33.54 -9.38
C GLY A 117 -6.33 32.33 -10.28
N GLU A 118 -5.90 32.36 -11.55
CA GLU A 118 -6.15 31.28 -12.53
C GLU A 118 -4.94 31.07 -13.46
N LEU A 119 -4.73 29.85 -13.96
CA LEU A 119 -3.66 29.58 -14.92
C LEU A 119 -3.90 30.32 -16.25
N LYS A 120 -2.83 30.86 -16.83
CA LYS A 120 -2.81 31.41 -18.18
C LYS A 120 -2.78 30.27 -19.20
N SER A 121 -3.68 30.30 -20.16
CA SER A 121 -3.84 29.26 -21.19
C SER A 121 -2.80 29.26 -22.31
N GLY A 122 -1.80 30.15 -22.27
CA GLY A 122 -0.82 30.31 -23.35
C GLY A 122 -0.02 29.03 -23.66
N TYR A 123 0.36 28.27 -22.63
CA TYR A 123 1.05 26.98 -22.82
C TYR A 123 0.15 25.94 -23.52
N HIS A 124 -1.13 25.90 -23.18
CA HIS A 124 -2.12 25.02 -23.81
C HIS A 124 -2.30 25.38 -25.28
N ALA A 125 -2.49 26.66 -25.59
CA ALA A 125 -2.66 27.14 -26.95
C ALA A 125 -1.47 26.78 -27.85
N ILE A 126 -0.24 26.97 -27.35
CA ILE A 126 1.00 26.62 -28.07
C ILE A 126 1.09 25.11 -28.29
N ALA A 127 0.93 24.32 -27.22
CA ALA A 127 1.04 22.86 -27.30
C ALA A 127 0.02 22.27 -28.28
N ARG A 128 -1.23 22.75 -28.23
CA ARG A 128 -2.32 22.31 -29.10
C ARG A 128 -2.09 22.67 -30.56
N ALA A 129 -1.71 23.93 -30.84
CA ALA A 129 -1.43 24.37 -32.19
C ALA A 129 -0.21 23.66 -32.81
N ALA A 130 0.79 23.31 -31.99
CA ALA A 130 1.95 22.56 -32.43
C ALA A 130 1.74 21.03 -32.48
N GLY A 131 0.67 20.50 -31.89
CA GLY A 131 0.43 19.05 -31.80
C GLY A 131 1.46 18.30 -30.93
N VAL A 132 2.00 18.96 -29.90
CA VAL A 132 3.06 18.43 -29.03
C VAL A 132 2.54 18.21 -27.60
N PRO A 133 3.10 17.23 -26.86
CA PRO A 133 2.67 16.97 -25.50
C PRO A 133 3.10 18.07 -24.52
N ILE A 134 2.38 18.16 -23.41
CA ILE A 134 2.70 18.99 -22.25
C ILE A 134 3.34 18.10 -21.18
N ILE A 135 4.38 18.60 -20.54
CA ILE A 135 5.02 17.98 -19.36
C ILE A 135 4.95 18.99 -18.23
N THR A 136 4.51 18.57 -17.04
CA THR A 136 4.48 19.46 -15.87
C THR A 136 5.66 19.18 -14.94
N LEU A 137 6.37 20.23 -14.54
CA LEU A 137 7.45 20.21 -13.56
C LEU A 137 7.07 21.07 -12.36
N GLY A 138 6.77 20.40 -11.25
CA GLY A 138 6.44 21.02 -9.97
C GLY A 138 7.66 21.16 -9.07
N MET A 139 7.82 22.32 -8.45
CA MET A 139 8.84 22.60 -7.43
C MET A 139 8.17 22.76 -6.06
N ASP A 140 8.42 21.83 -5.15
CA ASP A 140 7.99 21.93 -3.75
C ASP A 140 9.15 22.49 -2.94
N TYR A 141 9.11 23.78 -2.64
CA TYR A 141 10.19 24.50 -1.97
C TYR A 141 10.34 24.10 -0.50
N GLY A 142 9.23 23.97 0.22
CA GLY A 142 9.22 23.52 1.61
C GLY A 142 9.90 22.15 1.79
N ARG A 143 9.68 21.24 0.84
CA ARG A 143 10.25 19.87 0.88
C ARG A 143 11.51 19.70 0.05
N LYS A 144 11.92 20.74 -0.68
CA LYS A 144 13.02 20.72 -1.65
C LYS A 144 12.87 19.58 -2.65
N VAL A 145 11.76 19.51 -3.34
CA VAL A 145 11.46 18.42 -4.26
C VAL A 145 11.14 18.96 -5.64
N ILE A 146 11.56 18.22 -6.66
CA ILE A 146 11.13 18.42 -8.04
C ILE A 146 10.33 17.18 -8.48
N SER A 147 9.07 17.40 -8.84
CA SER A 147 8.17 16.39 -9.42
C SER A 147 8.04 16.62 -10.92
N ILE A 148 8.06 15.55 -11.71
CA ILE A 148 7.89 15.62 -13.17
C ILE A 148 6.77 14.65 -13.55
N ALA A 149 5.67 15.17 -14.08
CA ALA A 149 4.57 14.31 -14.52
C ALA A 149 4.87 13.64 -15.86
N GLU A 150 4.16 12.55 -16.11
CA GLU A 150 4.09 11.94 -17.43
C GLU A 150 3.53 12.95 -18.46
N PRO A 151 4.00 12.89 -19.72
CA PRO A 151 3.51 13.75 -20.77
C PRO A 151 2.04 13.48 -21.08
N PHE A 152 1.28 14.53 -21.33
CA PHE A 152 -0.11 14.42 -21.76
C PHE A 152 -0.38 15.28 -23.00
N ALA A 153 -1.35 14.86 -23.81
CA ALA A 153 -1.80 15.65 -24.95
C ALA A 153 -2.66 16.84 -24.48
N PRO A 154 -2.53 18.03 -25.07
CA PRO A 154 -3.38 19.16 -24.72
C PRO A 154 -4.85 18.81 -24.99
N GLY A 155 -5.71 19.17 -24.03
CA GLY A 155 -7.13 18.82 -24.05
C GLY A 155 -7.95 19.54 -25.10
N ALA A 156 -9.25 19.26 -25.14
CA ALA A 156 -10.18 19.93 -26.06
C ALA A 156 -10.40 21.42 -25.70
N GLY A 157 -10.08 21.82 -24.47
CA GLY A 157 -10.05 23.19 -23.99
C GLY A 157 -8.93 23.39 -22.96
N PRO A 158 -8.61 24.65 -22.59
CA PRO A 158 -7.56 24.94 -21.64
C PRO A 158 -7.83 24.36 -20.25
N GLU A 159 -9.10 24.26 -19.83
CA GLU A 159 -9.50 23.75 -18.51
C GLU A 159 -8.97 22.33 -18.23
N GLU A 160 -9.11 21.41 -19.18
CA GLU A 160 -8.62 20.04 -19.05
C GLU A 160 -7.10 20.00 -18.85
N SER A 161 -6.36 20.81 -19.61
CA SER A 161 -4.91 20.95 -19.45
C SER A 161 -4.52 21.72 -18.19
N HIS A 162 -5.37 22.62 -17.69
CA HIS A 162 -5.16 23.31 -16.43
C HIS A 162 -5.25 22.32 -15.28
N HIS A 163 -6.26 21.45 -15.26
CA HIS A 163 -6.43 20.43 -14.22
C HIS A 163 -5.22 19.48 -14.13
N GLN A 164 -4.75 18.96 -15.26
CA GLN A 164 -3.56 18.08 -15.29
C GLN A 164 -2.27 18.79 -14.86
N VAL A 165 -2.17 20.11 -15.08
CA VAL A 165 -1.06 20.92 -14.54
C VAL A 165 -1.20 21.09 -13.02
N LEU A 166 -2.40 21.45 -12.54
CA LEU A 166 -2.68 21.67 -11.12
C LEU A 166 -2.57 20.39 -10.29
N ASP A 167 -2.75 19.21 -10.88
CA ASP A 167 -2.48 17.94 -10.19
C ASP A 167 -1.05 17.86 -9.64
N VAL A 168 -0.09 18.46 -10.35
CA VAL A 168 1.33 18.49 -9.97
C VAL A 168 1.68 19.76 -9.20
N LEU A 169 1.14 20.90 -9.61
CA LEU A 169 1.46 22.20 -9.03
C LEU A 169 0.64 22.54 -7.77
N GLY A 170 -0.42 21.76 -7.50
CA GLY A 170 -1.46 22.05 -6.51
C GLY A 170 -2.41 23.17 -6.91
N PRO A 171 -3.52 23.36 -6.17
CA PRO A 171 -4.41 24.50 -6.31
C PRO A 171 -3.65 25.83 -6.12
N LEU A 172 -4.14 26.87 -6.80
CA LEU A 172 -3.56 28.21 -6.77
C LEU A 172 -3.94 28.97 -5.49
N GLU A 173 -5.19 28.81 -5.07
CA GLU A 173 -5.72 29.43 -3.85
C GLU A 173 -5.20 28.70 -2.60
N GLY A 174 -4.82 29.47 -1.58
CA GLY A 174 -4.34 28.93 -0.31
C GLY A 174 -2.94 28.30 -0.35
N TYR A 175 -2.19 28.34 -1.45
CA TYR A 175 -0.82 27.80 -1.54
C TYR A 175 0.24 28.66 -0.79
N HIS A 176 0.97 28.08 0.17
CA HIS A 176 2.09 28.68 0.89
C HIS A 176 3.41 28.05 0.46
N ILE A 177 4.28 28.83 -0.18
CA ILE A 177 5.54 28.35 -0.78
C ILE A 177 6.47 27.67 0.24
N ASP A 178 6.56 28.23 1.45
CA ASP A 178 7.43 27.72 2.51
C ASP A 178 6.86 26.43 3.14
N GLN A 179 5.56 26.17 2.96
CA GLN A 179 4.87 24.99 3.50
C GLN A 179 4.62 23.88 2.43
N GLY A 180 4.97 24.14 1.16
CA GLY A 180 4.92 23.15 0.09
C GLY A 180 3.49 22.83 -0.38
N LEU A 181 3.21 21.60 -0.84
CA LEU A 181 1.83 21.18 -1.16
C LEU A 181 1.06 20.61 0.03
N GLN A 182 1.73 20.47 1.18
CA GLN A 182 1.15 19.83 2.36
C GLN A 182 0.26 20.73 3.19
N HIS A 183 0.41 22.06 3.12
CA HIS A 183 -0.50 22.98 3.84
C HIS A 183 -1.85 23.18 3.16
N LEU A 184 -2.06 22.59 1.98
CA LEU A 184 -3.41 22.37 1.40
C LEU A 184 -4.05 21.08 1.94
N THR A 185 -3.32 20.37 2.79
CA THR A 185 -3.68 19.09 3.41
C THR A 185 -3.66 19.06 4.96
N PRO A 186 -3.57 20.18 5.73
CA PRO A 186 -3.71 20.15 7.17
C PRO A 186 -5.12 19.68 7.47
N ASP A 187 -5.15 18.58 8.20
CA ASP A 187 -6.35 17.92 8.70
C ASP A 187 -7.21 17.16 7.69
N ARG A 188 -6.55 16.47 6.74
CA ARG A 188 -7.23 15.42 5.96
C ARG A 188 -7.93 14.38 6.84
N ALA A 189 -7.35 14.07 7.99
CA ALA A 189 -7.93 13.17 8.98
C ALA A 189 -8.85 13.86 10.01
N ARG A 190 -9.25 15.12 9.82
CA ARG A 190 -10.40 15.74 10.52
C ARG A 190 -11.72 15.25 9.97
N ARG A 191 -11.75 14.94 8.67
CA ARG A 191 -12.89 14.38 7.95
C ARG A 191 -12.90 12.87 8.09
N THR A 192 -14.08 12.27 8.16
CA THR A 192 -14.24 10.82 8.04
C THR A 192 -13.83 10.38 6.63
N LEU A 193 -13.61 9.08 6.43
CA LEU A 193 -13.16 8.57 5.14
C LEU A 193 -14.09 8.99 3.97
N PRO A 194 -15.43 8.88 4.07
CA PRO A 194 -16.32 9.29 2.99
C PRO A 194 -16.33 10.81 2.74
N GLU A 195 -16.22 11.61 3.81
CA GLU A 195 -16.12 13.07 3.71
C GLU A 195 -14.80 13.52 3.06
N GLN A 196 -13.70 12.83 3.37
CA GLN A 196 -12.41 13.10 2.72
C GLN A 196 -12.45 12.69 1.24
N LEU A 197 -13.15 11.61 0.89
CA LEU A 197 -13.38 11.22 -0.51
C LEU A 197 -14.19 12.29 -1.26
N ALA A 198 -15.27 12.80 -0.65
CA ALA A 198 -16.07 13.90 -1.22
C ALA A 198 -15.22 15.16 -1.43
N TRP A 199 -14.43 15.54 -0.42
CA TRP A 199 -13.53 16.69 -0.52
C TRP A 199 -12.49 16.50 -1.63
N ASN A 200 -11.90 15.31 -1.76
CA ASN A 200 -10.98 15.01 -2.87
C ASN A 200 -11.68 15.11 -4.23
N ALA A 201 -12.92 14.66 -4.34
CA ALA A 201 -13.70 14.75 -5.57
C ALA A 201 -14.03 16.20 -5.96
N GLU A 202 -14.22 17.08 -4.98
CA GLU A 202 -14.44 18.52 -5.20
C GLU A 202 -13.15 19.24 -5.60
N HIS A 203 -12.03 18.95 -4.93
CA HIS A 203 -10.78 19.71 -5.08
C HIS A 203 -9.81 19.12 -6.11
N PHE A 204 -9.91 17.81 -6.40
CA PHE A 204 -9.09 17.08 -7.37
C PHE A 204 -9.93 16.18 -8.29
N PRO A 205 -11.03 16.68 -8.90
CA PRO A 205 -12.02 15.87 -9.61
C PRO A 205 -11.45 15.03 -10.75
N HIS A 206 -10.40 15.52 -11.43
CA HIS A 206 -9.82 14.89 -12.62
C HIS A 206 -8.60 14.03 -12.34
N ARG A 207 -8.19 13.96 -11.07
CA ARG A 207 -7.01 13.20 -10.69
C ARG A 207 -7.34 11.73 -10.63
N VAL A 208 -6.54 10.91 -11.32
CA VAL A 208 -6.72 9.44 -11.33
C VAL A 208 -6.56 8.89 -9.91
N PHE A 209 -7.61 8.21 -9.43
CA PHE A 209 -7.67 7.59 -8.12
C PHE A 209 -7.52 6.07 -8.24
N LEU A 210 -8.39 5.40 -9.00
CA LEU A 210 -8.40 3.95 -9.16
C LEU A 210 -7.90 3.58 -10.55
N ASP A 211 -6.98 2.63 -10.63
CA ASP A 211 -6.38 2.18 -11.88
C ASP A 211 -6.21 0.65 -11.89
N GLU A 212 -7.10 -0.03 -12.58
CA GLU A 212 -7.16 -1.49 -12.66
C GLU A 212 -6.87 -1.99 -14.08
N PRO A 213 -5.81 -2.78 -14.29
CA PRO A 213 -5.65 -3.57 -15.50
C PRO A 213 -6.62 -4.77 -15.48
N HIS A 214 -7.34 -4.97 -16.58
CA HIS A 214 -8.33 -6.02 -16.76
C HIS A 214 -8.10 -6.78 -18.07
N ALA A 215 -8.13 -8.11 -18.03
CA ALA A 215 -7.81 -8.94 -19.21
C ALA A 215 -8.72 -8.67 -20.41
N GLU A 216 -10.04 -8.59 -20.16
CA GLU A 216 -11.06 -8.43 -21.22
C GLU A 216 -11.49 -6.97 -21.43
N ALA A 217 -11.83 -6.24 -20.36
CA ALA A 217 -12.21 -4.83 -20.39
C ALA A 217 -11.05 -3.84 -20.60
N GLY A 218 -9.81 -4.31 -20.76
CA GLY A 218 -8.64 -3.46 -20.97
C GLY A 218 -8.17 -2.77 -19.69
N ARG A 219 -8.46 -1.47 -19.52
CA ARG A 219 -8.01 -0.70 -18.35
C ARG A 219 -9.18 0.07 -17.77
N ILE A 220 -9.51 -0.20 -16.52
CA ILE A 220 -10.59 0.45 -15.78
C ILE A 220 -9.98 1.54 -14.92
N GLN A 221 -10.36 2.79 -15.17
CA GLN A 221 -9.85 3.95 -14.44
C GLN A 221 -10.98 4.81 -13.91
N PHE A 222 -10.81 5.30 -12.69
CA PHE A 222 -11.68 6.32 -12.12
C PHE A 222 -10.82 7.45 -11.57
N THR A 223 -11.16 8.67 -11.97
CA THR A 223 -10.73 9.88 -11.25
C THR A 223 -11.43 10.00 -9.90
N PHE A 224 -10.97 10.86 -9.00
CA PHE A 224 -11.67 11.10 -7.72
C PHE A 224 -13.11 11.55 -7.93
N GLY A 225 -13.36 12.42 -8.91
CA GLY A 225 -14.71 12.88 -9.25
C GLY A 225 -15.61 11.76 -9.76
N GLU A 226 -15.09 10.90 -10.63
CA GLU A 226 -15.84 9.74 -11.15
C GLU A 226 -16.08 8.68 -10.07
N ALA A 227 -15.06 8.35 -9.28
CA ALA A 227 -15.15 7.37 -8.21
C ALA A 227 -16.18 7.78 -7.16
N TYR A 228 -16.18 9.06 -6.75
CA TYR A 228 -17.15 9.57 -5.79
C TYR A 228 -18.58 9.56 -6.34
N ARG A 229 -18.79 10.01 -7.59
CA ARG A 229 -20.10 9.92 -8.25
C ARG A 229 -20.58 8.48 -8.35
N GLU A 230 -19.70 7.56 -8.71
CA GLU A 230 -20.02 6.14 -8.83
C GLU A 230 -20.41 5.52 -7.48
N ALA A 231 -19.65 5.82 -6.43
CA ALA A 231 -19.97 5.40 -5.07
C ALA A 231 -21.31 5.99 -4.59
N CYS A 232 -21.63 7.24 -4.93
CA CYS A 232 -22.94 7.85 -4.65
C CYS A 232 -24.08 7.17 -5.41
N ARG A 233 -23.89 6.85 -6.70
CA ARG A 233 -24.89 6.09 -7.48
C ARG A 233 -25.14 4.72 -6.86
N PHE A 234 -24.08 4.04 -6.43
CA PHE A 234 -24.19 2.75 -5.75
C PHE A 234 -24.91 2.88 -4.41
N ALA A 235 -24.55 3.88 -3.59
CA ALA A 235 -25.21 4.17 -2.31
C ALA A 235 -26.72 4.45 -2.45
N SER A 236 -27.09 5.24 -3.47
CA SER A 236 -28.49 5.51 -3.81
C SER A 236 -29.22 4.23 -4.24
N GLY A 237 -28.58 3.40 -5.06
CA GLY A 237 -29.13 2.11 -5.47
C GLY A 237 -29.31 1.13 -4.30
N LEU A 238 -28.39 1.11 -3.32
CA LEU A 238 -28.55 0.34 -2.08
C LEU A 238 -29.76 0.83 -1.29
N SER A 239 -29.96 2.16 -1.21
CA SER A 239 -31.13 2.75 -0.54
C SER A 239 -32.43 2.31 -1.20
N ALA A 240 -32.46 2.20 -2.55
CA ALA A 240 -33.60 1.68 -3.29
C ALA A 240 -33.87 0.18 -3.05
N LEU A 241 -32.89 -0.59 -2.56
CA LEU A 241 -33.05 -1.96 -2.08
C LEU A 241 -33.47 -2.04 -0.61
N GLY A 242 -33.72 -0.91 0.05
CA GLY A 242 -34.11 -0.88 1.47
C GLY A 242 -32.94 -1.04 2.45
N VAL A 243 -31.71 -0.77 2.01
CA VAL A 243 -30.55 -0.60 2.88
C VAL A 243 -30.59 0.80 3.47
N GLY A 244 -30.55 0.91 4.79
CA GLY A 244 -30.48 2.16 5.52
C GLY A 244 -29.29 2.22 6.49
N PRO A 245 -29.22 3.28 7.30
CA PRO A 245 -28.11 3.48 8.24
C PRO A 245 -27.97 2.33 9.23
N GLY A 246 -26.74 1.85 9.44
CA GLY A 246 -26.43 0.73 10.33
C GLY A 246 -26.72 -0.66 9.75
N ASP A 247 -27.37 -0.77 8.59
CA ASP A 247 -27.53 -2.06 7.91
C ASP A 247 -26.19 -2.60 7.42
N LYS A 248 -26.07 -3.92 7.32
CA LYS A 248 -24.82 -4.59 6.95
C LYS A 248 -24.84 -4.95 5.47
N VAL A 249 -23.78 -4.59 4.77
CA VAL A 249 -23.55 -4.97 3.37
C VAL A 249 -22.23 -5.71 3.28
N ALA A 250 -22.29 -6.96 2.86
CA ALA A 250 -21.12 -7.80 2.69
C ALA A 250 -20.47 -7.58 1.33
N VAL A 251 -19.14 -7.69 1.26
CA VAL A 251 -18.39 -7.60 0.00
C VAL A 251 -17.41 -8.76 -0.08
N VAL A 252 -17.54 -9.60 -1.10
CA VAL A 252 -16.63 -10.73 -1.37
C VAL A 252 -16.00 -10.57 -2.74
N GLY A 253 -14.69 -10.73 -2.85
CA GLY A 253 -13.99 -10.63 -4.13
C GLY A 253 -12.49 -10.37 -3.98
N LYS A 254 -11.75 -10.67 -5.04
CA LYS A 254 -10.38 -10.19 -5.24
C LYS A 254 -10.39 -8.67 -5.36
N ASN A 255 -9.26 -8.05 -5.08
CA ASN A 255 -9.12 -6.60 -5.16
C ASN A 255 -9.45 -6.08 -6.57
N SER A 256 -10.24 -5.01 -6.63
CA SER A 256 -10.65 -4.33 -7.86
C SER A 256 -11.09 -2.91 -7.54
N ALA A 257 -11.19 -2.05 -8.57
CA ALA A 257 -11.72 -0.70 -8.42
C ALA A 257 -13.14 -0.75 -7.84
N HIS A 258 -13.99 -1.64 -8.37
CA HIS A 258 -15.38 -1.77 -7.92
C HIS A 258 -15.51 -2.30 -6.49
N TRP A 259 -14.55 -3.07 -5.98
CA TRP A 259 -14.52 -3.44 -4.56
C TRP A 259 -14.44 -2.20 -3.67
N LEU A 260 -13.52 -1.27 -3.97
CA LEU A 260 -13.39 -0.03 -3.21
C LEU A 260 -14.60 0.90 -3.41
N LEU A 261 -15.12 1.00 -4.63
CA LEU A 261 -16.34 1.77 -4.89
C LEU A 261 -17.54 1.25 -4.11
N ALA A 262 -17.67 -0.07 -3.96
CA ALA A 262 -18.69 -0.69 -3.12
C ALA A 262 -18.49 -0.30 -1.64
N ASP A 263 -17.27 -0.44 -1.10
CA ASP A 263 -16.95 -0.09 0.29
C ASP A 263 -17.23 1.39 0.61
N TYR A 264 -16.87 2.29 -0.30
CA TYR A 264 -17.19 3.72 -0.17
C TYR A 264 -18.69 4.00 -0.29
N GLY A 265 -19.38 3.37 -1.25
CA GLY A 265 -20.82 3.53 -1.43
C GLY A 265 -21.63 3.01 -0.25
N ILE A 266 -21.20 1.91 0.38
CA ILE A 266 -21.78 1.39 1.63
C ILE A 266 -21.68 2.45 2.73
N SER A 267 -20.49 3.05 2.89
CA SER A 267 -20.28 4.11 3.88
C SER A 267 -21.14 5.34 3.59
N LEU A 268 -21.24 5.76 2.32
CA LEU A 268 -22.05 6.91 1.88
C LEU A 268 -23.56 6.68 2.04
N ALA A 269 -24.01 5.42 2.07
CA ALA A 269 -25.39 5.04 2.43
C ALA A 269 -25.64 5.02 3.95
N GLY A 270 -24.60 5.25 4.78
CA GLY A 270 -24.66 5.09 6.23
C GLY A 270 -24.64 3.63 6.69
N ALA A 271 -24.41 2.69 5.78
CA ALA A 271 -24.38 1.26 6.06
C ALA A 271 -22.98 0.80 6.52
N VAL A 272 -22.91 -0.41 7.07
CA VAL A 272 -21.71 -1.03 7.65
C VAL A 272 -21.13 -2.04 6.66
N SER A 273 -19.85 -1.87 6.33
CA SER A 273 -19.13 -2.77 5.43
C SER A 273 -18.70 -4.05 6.13
N VAL A 274 -19.06 -5.20 5.55
CA VAL A 274 -18.68 -6.54 6.04
C VAL A 274 -17.82 -7.25 4.99
N PRO A 275 -16.50 -7.01 4.96
CA PRO A 275 -15.66 -7.61 3.95
C PRO A 275 -15.39 -9.09 4.23
N ILE A 276 -15.46 -9.91 3.18
CA ILE A 276 -15.29 -11.36 3.20
C ILE A 276 -14.07 -11.73 2.33
N TYR A 277 -13.23 -12.64 2.81
CA TYR A 277 -12.09 -13.12 2.02
C TYR A 277 -12.58 -13.94 0.83
N PRO A 278 -12.05 -13.73 -0.39
CA PRO A 278 -12.46 -14.52 -1.56
C PRO A 278 -11.94 -15.96 -1.55
N THR A 279 -11.16 -16.35 -0.54
CA THR A 279 -10.54 -17.67 -0.38
C THR A 279 -11.30 -18.57 0.60
N ILE A 280 -12.32 -18.07 1.31
CA ILE A 280 -13.14 -18.93 2.17
C ILE A 280 -14.21 -19.63 1.34
N ASP A 281 -14.67 -20.79 1.79
CA ASP A 281 -15.75 -21.49 1.09
C ASP A 281 -17.12 -20.79 1.25
N GLY A 282 -18.05 -21.14 0.36
CA GLY A 282 -19.41 -20.59 0.37
C GLY A 282 -20.17 -20.88 1.66
N ALA A 283 -19.95 -22.04 2.29
CA ALA A 283 -20.59 -22.42 3.55
C ALA A 283 -20.14 -21.55 4.72
N THR A 284 -18.86 -21.18 4.79
CA THR A 284 -18.34 -20.25 5.80
C THR A 284 -18.79 -18.83 5.50
N ALA A 285 -18.85 -18.43 4.23
CA ALA A 285 -19.43 -17.14 3.82
C ALA A 285 -20.90 -17.02 4.24
N TYR A 286 -21.72 -18.06 4.05
CA TYR A 286 -23.11 -18.12 4.54
C TYR A 286 -23.20 -17.80 6.04
N LYS A 287 -22.36 -18.45 6.86
CA LYS A 287 -22.34 -18.23 8.31
C LYS A 287 -21.96 -16.80 8.68
N ILE A 288 -21.06 -16.16 7.93
CA ILE A 288 -20.71 -14.74 8.11
C ILE A 288 -21.91 -13.85 7.74
N LEU A 289 -22.60 -14.14 6.63
CA LEU A 289 -23.76 -13.38 6.17
C LEU A 289 -24.91 -13.43 7.18
N GLU A 290 -25.21 -14.62 7.73
CA GLU A 290 -26.18 -14.77 8.81
C GLU A 290 -25.74 -14.07 10.10
N HIS A 291 -24.50 -14.30 10.54
CA HIS A 291 -24.01 -13.73 11.79
C HIS A 291 -24.01 -12.19 11.77
N SER A 292 -23.57 -11.60 10.65
CA SER A 292 -23.58 -10.16 10.42
C SER A 292 -24.96 -9.59 10.10
N GLU A 293 -25.96 -10.43 9.82
CA GLU A 293 -27.28 -10.02 9.32
C GLU A 293 -27.13 -9.07 8.11
N SER A 294 -26.32 -9.48 7.14
CA SER A 294 -26.11 -8.71 5.92
C SER A 294 -27.36 -8.71 5.06
N LYS A 295 -27.84 -7.54 4.63
CA LYS A 295 -28.99 -7.40 3.72
C LYS A 295 -28.62 -7.60 2.25
N VAL A 296 -27.35 -7.32 1.93
CA VAL A 296 -26.82 -7.35 0.57
C VAL A 296 -25.45 -8.03 0.59
N LEU A 297 -25.19 -8.85 -0.41
CA LEU A 297 -23.87 -9.40 -0.76
C LEU A 297 -23.42 -8.82 -2.10
N VAL A 298 -22.34 -8.04 -2.08
CA VAL A 298 -21.65 -7.59 -3.30
C VAL A 298 -20.63 -8.65 -3.69
N ILE A 299 -20.79 -9.18 -4.90
CA ILE A 299 -19.92 -10.17 -5.51
C ILE A 299 -18.99 -9.45 -6.49
N GLY A 300 -17.75 -9.27 -6.04
CA GLY A 300 -16.66 -8.68 -6.80
C GLY A 300 -15.99 -9.67 -7.74
N LYS A 301 -14.74 -9.37 -8.10
CA LYS A 301 -13.92 -10.18 -9.00
C LYS A 301 -13.63 -11.56 -8.39
N LEU A 302 -14.17 -12.62 -8.97
CA LEU A 302 -14.00 -14.01 -8.53
C LEU A 302 -13.85 -14.94 -9.73
N ASP A 303 -13.23 -16.10 -9.51
CA ASP A 303 -13.14 -17.13 -10.56
C ASP A 303 -14.47 -17.90 -10.70
N ASP A 304 -15.16 -18.13 -9.58
CA ASP A 304 -16.50 -18.71 -9.54
C ASP A 304 -17.42 -17.87 -8.63
N PRO A 305 -18.24 -16.96 -9.19
CA PRO A 305 -19.20 -16.19 -8.42
C PRO A 305 -20.38 -17.03 -7.89
N MET A 306 -20.68 -18.18 -8.52
CA MET A 306 -21.76 -19.06 -8.09
C MET A 306 -21.47 -19.72 -6.74
N LEU A 307 -20.19 -19.94 -6.42
CA LEU A 307 -19.76 -20.46 -5.12
C LEU A 307 -20.38 -19.70 -3.94
N TYR A 308 -20.55 -18.39 -4.07
CA TYR A 308 -21.11 -17.53 -3.02
C TYR A 308 -22.59 -17.26 -3.22
N ALA A 309 -23.03 -17.00 -4.45
CA ALA A 309 -24.43 -16.68 -4.74
C ALA A 309 -25.39 -17.81 -4.31
N GLN A 310 -25.00 -19.08 -4.51
CA GLN A 310 -25.83 -20.23 -4.12
C GLN A 310 -25.89 -20.46 -2.59
N HIS A 311 -24.92 -19.90 -1.85
CA HIS A 311 -24.84 -19.95 -0.39
C HIS A 311 -25.25 -18.60 0.24
N CYS A 312 -26.07 -17.82 -0.47
CA CYS A 312 -26.61 -16.57 0.09
C CYS A 312 -27.89 -16.88 0.90
N PRO A 313 -28.05 -16.37 2.12
CA PRO A 313 -29.27 -16.56 2.90
C PRO A 313 -30.52 -16.04 2.18
N SER A 314 -31.68 -16.63 2.48
CA SER A 314 -32.96 -16.20 1.90
C SER A 314 -33.23 -14.72 2.22
N GLY A 315 -33.62 -13.95 1.21
CA GLY A 315 -33.92 -12.52 1.34
C GLY A 315 -32.71 -11.59 1.23
N VAL A 316 -31.48 -12.11 1.16
CA VAL A 316 -30.29 -11.30 0.89
C VAL A 316 -30.17 -11.04 -0.61
N HIS A 317 -29.98 -9.77 -1.00
CA HIS A 317 -29.75 -9.41 -2.40
C HIS A 317 -28.30 -9.64 -2.80
N CYS A 318 -28.06 -10.24 -3.96
CA CYS A 318 -26.73 -10.38 -4.54
C CYS A 318 -26.52 -9.32 -5.62
N ILE A 319 -25.43 -8.56 -5.56
CA ILE A 319 -25.07 -7.56 -6.59
C ILE A 319 -23.72 -7.94 -7.20
N THR A 320 -23.65 -8.17 -8.51
CA THR A 320 -22.37 -8.37 -9.21
C THR A 320 -21.75 -7.05 -9.68
N ILE A 321 -20.42 -6.98 -9.74
CA ILE A 321 -19.71 -5.88 -10.41
C ILE A 321 -19.86 -5.96 -11.95
N PRO A 322 -19.59 -4.88 -12.74
CA PRO A 322 -19.93 -4.79 -14.17
C PRO A 322 -19.51 -5.93 -15.10
N TYR A 323 -18.37 -6.55 -14.80
CA TYR A 323 -17.80 -7.63 -15.60
C TYR A 323 -18.01 -9.02 -14.97
N MET A 324 -18.92 -9.13 -13.99
CA MET A 324 -19.35 -10.38 -13.38
C MET A 324 -20.85 -10.56 -13.60
N THR A 325 -21.26 -11.80 -13.86
CA THR A 325 -22.66 -12.14 -14.11
C THR A 325 -23.12 -13.28 -13.21
N LEU A 326 -24.41 -13.27 -12.91
CA LEU A 326 -25.11 -14.37 -12.28
C LEU A 326 -26.31 -14.76 -13.13
N PRO A 327 -26.83 -16.00 -13.00
CA PRO A 327 -28.12 -16.37 -13.53
C PRO A 327 -29.21 -15.43 -13.04
N ASN A 328 -30.17 -15.11 -13.91
CA ASN A 328 -31.25 -14.19 -13.57
C ASN A 328 -32.14 -14.79 -12.45
N GLN A 329 -32.21 -14.09 -11.32
CA GLN A 329 -33.08 -14.40 -10.18
C GLN A 329 -33.57 -13.08 -9.57
N ALA A 330 -34.71 -13.09 -8.88
CA ALA A 330 -35.32 -11.87 -8.34
C ALA A 330 -34.42 -11.11 -7.35
N THR A 331 -33.55 -11.83 -6.63
CA THR A 331 -32.60 -11.28 -5.66
C THR A 331 -31.24 -10.93 -6.28
N HIS A 332 -31.01 -11.27 -7.55
CA HIS A 332 -29.76 -11.00 -8.25
C HIS A 332 -29.86 -9.70 -9.05
N HIS A 333 -28.88 -8.84 -8.86
CA HIS A 333 -28.78 -7.55 -9.54
C HIS A 333 -27.37 -7.39 -10.13
N SER A 334 -27.25 -6.64 -11.22
CA SER A 334 -25.95 -6.16 -11.69
C SER A 334 -25.65 -4.77 -11.15
N TRP A 335 -24.38 -4.39 -11.10
CA TRP A 335 -23.95 -3.05 -10.73
C TRP A 335 -24.66 -1.96 -11.53
N GLU A 336 -24.81 -2.14 -12.85
CA GLU A 336 -25.52 -1.23 -13.74
C GLU A 336 -27.00 -1.12 -13.34
N SER A 337 -27.65 -2.25 -13.04
CA SER A 337 -29.06 -2.25 -12.66
C SER A 337 -29.31 -1.51 -11.33
N ILE A 338 -28.33 -1.49 -10.43
CA ILE A 338 -28.40 -0.80 -9.14
C ILE A 338 -28.09 0.68 -9.31
N THR A 339 -27.00 1.01 -10.01
CA THR A 339 -26.60 2.41 -10.26
C THR A 339 -27.56 3.14 -11.20
N ALA A 340 -28.26 2.45 -12.10
CA ALA A 340 -29.32 3.03 -12.94
C ALA A 340 -30.57 3.44 -12.16
N LYS A 341 -30.79 2.88 -10.95
CA LYS A 341 -31.86 3.28 -10.03
C LYS A 341 -31.47 4.48 -9.16
N SER A 342 -30.28 5.04 -9.34
CA SER A 342 -29.81 6.16 -8.52
C SER A 342 -30.68 7.40 -8.70
N ASP A 343 -30.97 8.05 -7.56
CA ASP A 343 -31.60 9.37 -7.52
C ASP A 343 -30.52 10.44 -7.80
N PRO A 344 -30.68 11.28 -8.83
CA PRO A 344 -29.79 12.42 -9.08
C PRO A 344 -29.68 13.41 -7.91
N HIS A 345 -30.64 13.41 -6.99
CA HIS A 345 -30.66 14.25 -5.78
C HIS A 345 -30.21 13.48 -4.52
N PHE A 346 -29.64 12.27 -4.68
CA PHE A 346 -29.13 11.51 -3.56
C PHE A 346 -28.13 12.34 -2.76
N THR A 347 -28.43 12.53 -1.49
CA THR A 347 -27.53 13.17 -0.54
C THR A 347 -26.92 12.08 0.32
N PRO A 348 -25.58 11.94 0.34
CA PRO A 348 -24.91 10.97 1.22
C PRO A 348 -25.33 11.16 2.68
N HIS A 349 -25.36 10.06 3.42
CA HIS A 349 -25.68 10.10 4.84
C HIS A 349 -24.64 10.94 5.60
N PRO A 350 -25.05 11.86 6.49
CA PRO A 350 -24.12 12.56 7.37
C PRO A 350 -23.32 11.57 8.24
N MET A 351 -21.99 11.66 8.24
CA MET A 351 -21.16 10.68 8.93
C MET A 351 -20.94 11.11 10.39
N ASP A 352 -21.40 10.29 11.34
CA ASP A 352 -20.96 10.37 12.73
C ASP A 352 -19.59 9.66 12.86
N PRO A 353 -18.52 10.33 13.29
CA PRO A 353 -17.22 9.69 13.51
C PRO A 353 -17.28 8.44 14.40
N GLU A 354 -18.20 8.39 15.37
CA GLU A 354 -18.34 7.26 16.28
C GLU A 354 -19.22 6.13 15.72
N ALA A 355 -19.85 6.33 14.55
CA ALA A 355 -20.64 5.29 13.90
C ALA A 355 -19.77 4.12 13.44
N LEU A 356 -20.32 2.91 13.54
CA LEU A 356 -19.70 1.69 13.06
C LEU A 356 -19.47 1.77 11.54
N MET A 357 -18.22 1.64 11.11
CA MET A 357 -17.83 1.69 9.70
C MET A 357 -17.76 0.29 9.10
N THR A 358 -17.15 -0.65 9.83
CA THR A 358 -16.86 -1.98 9.28
C THR A 358 -16.78 -3.07 10.35
N ILE A 359 -17.17 -4.28 9.96
CA ILE A 359 -17.01 -5.51 10.76
C ILE A 359 -16.04 -6.43 10.01
N ILE A 360 -14.80 -6.51 10.49
CA ILE A 360 -13.74 -7.31 9.85
C ILE A 360 -13.70 -8.68 10.51
N TYR A 361 -13.99 -9.74 9.76
CA TYR A 361 -13.96 -11.10 10.29
C TYR A 361 -12.53 -11.65 10.35
N THR A 362 -12.15 -12.16 11.52
CA THR A 362 -10.87 -12.85 11.75
C THR A 362 -11.09 -14.34 12.00
N SER A 363 -10.15 -15.18 11.57
CA SER A 363 -10.22 -16.62 11.81
C SER A 363 -10.18 -16.90 13.32
N GLY A 364 -11.29 -17.37 13.88
CA GLY A 364 -11.39 -17.78 15.27
C GLY A 364 -10.80 -19.18 15.51
N THR A 365 -10.33 -19.44 16.72
CA THR A 365 -9.84 -20.77 17.14
C THR A 365 -10.95 -21.83 17.23
N THR A 366 -12.22 -21.41 17.26
CA THR A 366 -13.40 -22.25 17.46
C THR A 366 -14.17 -22.56 16.17
N GLY A 367 -13.57 -22.34 14.99
CA GLY A 367 -14.16 -22.63 13.69
C GLY A 367 -15.12 -21.57 13.13
N MET A 368 -15.73 -20.74 13.98
CA MET A 368 -16.50 -19.56 13.56
C MET A 368 -15.64 -18.28 13.58
N PRO A 369 -15.56 -17.53 12.46
CA PRO A 369 -14.87 -16.25 12.42
C PRO A 369 -15.48 -15.22 13.38
N LYS A 370 -14.65 -14.41 14.04
CA LYS A 370 -15.09 -13.33 14.94
C LYS A 370 -15.14 -12.01 14.17
N GLY A 371 -16.24 -11.25 14.28
CA GLY A 371 -16.38 -9.95 13.61
C GLY A 371 -15.84 -8.80 14.47
N VAL A 372 -14.71 -8.20 14.10
CA VAL A 372 -14.09 -7.06 14.81
C VAL A 372 -14.70 -5.74 14.35
N MET A 373 -15.20 -4.94 15.29
CA MET A 373 -15.97 -3.71 15.02
C MET A 373 -15.11 -2.44 15.06
N HIS A 374 -15.05 -1.70 13.95
CA HIS A 374 -14.35 -0.41 13.88
C HIS A 374 -15.25 0.73 13.44
N HIS A 375 -15.19 1.86 14.16
CA HIS A 375 -15.85 3.12 13.79
C HIS A 375 -14.96 4.00 12.88
N PHE A 376 -15.52 5.10 12.35
CA PHE A 376 -14.77 6.03 11.48
C PHE A 376 -13.64 6.75 12.25
N ALA A 377 -13.85 7.10 13.52
CA ALA A 377 -12.91 7.82 14.36
C ALA A 377 -11.58 7.08 14.57
N ALA A 378 -11.60 5.75 14.65
CA ALA A 378 -10.39 4.93 14.74
C ALA A 378 -9.53 5.05 13.49
N PHE A 379 -10.14 5.01 12.30
CA PHE A 379 -9.42 5.23 11.03
C PHE A 379 -8.86 6.65 10.95
N GLN A 380 -9.64 7.67 11.34
CA GLN A 380 -9.15 9.05 11.40
C GLN A 380 -7.95 9.19 12.33
N SER A 381 -8.05 8.63 13.55
CA SER A 381 -6.99 8.68 14.56
C SER A 381 -5.74 7.98 14.06
N ALA A 382 -5.87 6.77 13.52
CA ALA A 382 -4.75 6.05 12.89
C ALA A 382 -4.08 6.88 11.79
N PHE A 383 -4.85 7.56 10.93
CA PHE A 383 -4.28 8.41 9.88
C PHE A 383 -3.62 9.68 10.41
N ARG A 384 -4.15 10.31 11.47
CA ARG A 384 -3.45 11.43 12.13
C ARG A 384 -2.08 11.00 12.63
N MET A 385 -1.98 9.82 13.23
CA MET A 385 -0.73 9.28 13.75
C MET A 385 0.26 8.99 12.62
N ILE A 386 -0.21 8.37 11.54
CA ILE A 386 0.58 8.09 10.33
C ILE A 386 1.09 9.40 9.70
N LEU A 387 0.23 10.41 9.53
CA LEU A 387 0.57 11.71 8.94
C LEU A 387 1.59 12.51 9.76
N GLN A 388 1.63 12.31 11.08
CA GLN A 388 2.60 12.97 11.96
C GLN A 388 4.00 12.35 11.87
N GLN A 389 4.11 11.08 11.49
CA GLN A 389 5.37 10.32 11.54
C GLN A 389 6.02 10.10 10.18
N PHE A 390 5.24 10.17 9.10
CA PHE A 390 5.73 9.88 7.76
C PHE A 390 5.55 11.05 6.80
N ASP A 391 6.58 11.29 5.99
CA ASP A 391 6.57 12.29 4.93
C ASP A 391 5.90 11.76 3.66
N PHE A 392 4.60 12.00 3.55
CA PHE A 392 3.82 11.64 2.36
C PHE A 392 3.83 12.72 1.29
N LEU A 393 3.97 12.33 0.04
CA LEU A 393 3.88 13.13 -1.16
C LEU A 393 2.45 13.62 -1.41
N HIS A 394 2.34 14.67 -2.23
CA HIS A 394 1.04 15.06 -2.75
C HIS A 394 0.47 14.01 -3.70
N GLN A 395 1.33 13.18 -4.32
CA GLN A 395 1.02 12.11 -5.27
C GLN A 395 1.56 10.77 -4.84
N GLU A 396 0.95 10.20 -3.80
CA GLU A 396 1.26 8.82 -3.43
C GLU A 396 0.72 7.84 -4.48
N VAL A 397 1.51 6.81 -4.74
CA VAL A 397 1.19 5.71 -5.63
C VAL A 397 1.22 4.44 -4.80
N PHE A 398 0.08 3.77 -4.75
CA PHE A 398 -0.15 2.53 -4.03
C PHE A 398 -0.32 1.37 -5.01
N ILE A 399 -0.03 0.16 -4.54
CA ILE A 399 -0.35 -1.07 -5.25
C ILE A 399 -1.20 -1.97 -4.36
N SER A 400 -2.37 -2.34 -4.84
CA SER A 400 -3.32 -3.18 -4.14
C SER A 400 -3.19 -4.63 -4.59
N TYR A 401 -2.86 -5.51 -3.66
CA TYR A 401 -2.66 -6.93 -3.94
C TYR A 401 -2.88 -7.87 -2.74
N LEU A 402 -2.77 -7.37 -1.50
CA LEU A 402 -3.19 -8.13 -0.32
C LEU A 402 -4.71 -8.00 -0.18
N PRO A 403 -5.43 -8.98 0.38
CA PRO A 403 -6.89 -8.93 0.40
C PRO A 403 -7.42 -7.64 1.05
N LEU A 404 -8.28 -6.90 0.34
CA LEU A 404 -8.98 -5.71 0.87
C LEU A 404 -9.89 -6.03 2.07
N SER A 405 -10.19 -7.31 2.29
CA SER A 405 -10.88 -7.80 3.48
C SER A 405 -10.00 -7.86 4.74
N HIS A 406 -8.68 -7.67 4.59
CA HIS A 406 -7.74 -7.60 5.70
C HIS A 406 -7.49 -6.15 6.15
N VAL A 407 -7.34 -5.94 7.45
CA VAL A 407 -7.18 -4.61 8.06
C VAL A 407 -6.00 -3.81 7.49
N ALA A 408 -4.88 -4.50 7.18
CA ALA A 408 -3.69 -3.85 6.65
C ALA A 408 -3.93 -3.20 5.28
N GLU A 409 -4.66 -3.88 4.38
CA GLU A 409 -4.98 -3.33 3.06
C GLU A 409 -6.07 -2.24 3.19
N ARG A 410 -7.03 -2.38 4.12
CA ARG A 410 -7.98 -1.31 4.43
C ARG A 410 -7.26 -0.03 4.91
N MET A 411 -6.21 -0.17 5.71
CA MET A 411 -5.41 0.98 6.15
C MET A 411 -4.53 1.51 5.02
N ILE A 412 -3.62 0.71 4.45
CA ILE A 412 -2.58 1.18 3.52
C ILE A 412 -3.10 1.49 2.11
N ILE A 413 -4.23 0.91 1.70
CA ILE A 413 -4.79 1.12 0.35
C ILE A 413 -6.09 1.91 0.41
N SER A 414 -7.14 1.40 1.06
CA SER A 414 -8.45 2.05 1.06
C SER A 414 -8.37 3.43 1.73
N ALA A 415 -7.98 3.47 3.00
CA ALA A 415 -7.94 4.71 3.74
C ALA A 415 -6.77 5.61 3.32
N ALA A 416 -5.56 5.07 3.10
CA ALA A 416 -4.42 5.89 2.67
C ALA A 416 -4.62 6.48 1.27
N GLY A 417 -5.21 5.73 0.34
CA GLY A 417 -5.52 6.25 -1.00
C GLY A 417 -6.40 7.49 -0.95
N VAL A 418 -7.40 7.51 -0.06
CA VAL A 418 -8.27 8.68 0.13
C VAL A 418 -7.56 9.77 0.94
N TYR A 419 -7.06 9.47 2.15
CA TYR A 419 -6.42 10.46 3.03
C TYR A 419 -5.10 11.01 2.48
N LEU A 420 -4.52 10.42 1.44
CA LEU A 420 -3.33 10.95 0.77
C LEU A 420 -3.61 11.48 -0.63
N THR A 421 -4.88 11.44 -1.04
CA THR A 421 -5.31 11.74 -2.42
C THR A 421 -4.52 10.89 -3.43
N GLY A 422 -4.06 9.70 -3.03
CA GLY A 422 -3.13 8.88 -3.81
C GLY A 422 -3.81 8.06 -4.89
N ARG A 423 -3.03 7.63 -5.88
CA ARG A 423 -3.46 6.73 -6.93
C ARG A 423 -3.24 5.29 -6.49
N ILE A 424 -4.24 4.44 -6.67
CA ILE A 424 -4.21 3.01 -6.36
C ILE A 424 -4.14 2.23 -7.68
N HIS A 425 -3.05 1.47 -7.85
CA HIS A 425 -2.92 0.49 -8.91
C HIS A 425 -3.37 -0.88 -8.39
N PHE A 426 -4.27 -1.55 -9.10
CA PHE A 426 -4.62 -2.93 -8.80
C PHE A 426 -3.73 -3.89 -9.59
N VAL A 427 -3.40 -5.03 -9.00
CA VAL A 427 -2.75 -6.12 -9.75
C VAL A 427 -3.80 -6.84 -10.58
N GLN A 428 -3.44 -7.23 -11.80
CA GLN A 428 -4.36 -7.98 -12.66
C GLN A 428 -4.63 -9.37 -12.06
N ALA A 429 -3.55 -10.05 -11.66
CA ALA A 429 -3.56 -11.33 -10.96
C ALA A 429 -2.21 -11.55 -10.22
N LEU A 430 -2.13 -12.58 -9.39
CA LEU A 430 -0.92 -12.83 -8.58
C LEU A 430 0.30 -13.26 -9.43
N ASP A 431 0.07 -13.90 -10.57
CA ASP A 431 1.10 -14.30 -11.54
C ASP A 431 1.76 -13.09 -12.24
N THR A 432 0.99 -12.03 -12.44
CA THR A 432 1.40 -10.77 -13.08
C THR A 432 1.92 -9.74 -12.08
N PHE A 433 1.87 -10.03 -10.78
CA PHE A 433 2.30 -9.16 -9.68
C PHE A 433 3.64 -8.46 -9.93
N ALA A 434 4.69 -9.20 -10.30
CA ALA A 434 6.04 -8.62 -10.48
C ALA A 434 6.09 -7.59 -11.62
N ARG A 435 5.39 -7.86 -12.72
CA ARG A 435 5.27 -6.95 -13.86
C ARG A 435 4.48 -5.70 -13.45
N ASP A 436 3.35 -5.89 -12.79
CA ASP A 436 2.46 -4.80 -12.39
C ASP A 436 3.14 -3.90 -11.34
N LEU A 437 3.91 -4.48 -10.40
CA LEU A 437 4.74 -3.76 -9.44
C LEU A 437 5.87 -2.98 -10.13
N GLU A 438 6.58 -3.58 -11.10
CA GLU A 438 7.60 -2.89 -11.89
C GLU A 438 7.02 -1.70 -12.67
N GLN A 439 5.77 -1.81 -13.15
CA GLN A 439 5.10 -0.72 -13.87
C GLN A 439 4.58 0.37 -12.93
N ALA A 440 3.96 0.00 -11.81
CA ALA A 440 3.36 0.95 -10.87
C ALA A 440 4.40 1.81 -10.15
N GLN A 441 5.58 1.25 -9.84
CA GLN A 441 6.62 1.92 -9.05
C GLN A 441 6.03 2.65 -7.82
N PRO A 442 5.37 1.92 -6.89
CA PRO A 442 4.69 2.54 -5.76
C PRO A 442 5.66 3.31 -4.86
N THR A 443 5.13 4.34 -4.21
CA THR A 443 5.83 5.17 -3.24
C THR A 443 5.66 4.64 -1.81
N VAL A 444 4.57 3.91 -1.57
CA VAL A 444 4.30 3.15 -0.35
C VAL A 444 4.13 1.68 -0.72
N PHE A 445 4.89 0.79 -0.08
CA PHE A 445 4.82 -0.65 -0.33
C PHE A 445 4.84 -1.42 0.98
N LEU A 446 3.74 -2.10 1.27
CA LEU A 446 3.61 -3.04 2.38
C LEU A 446 3.67 -4.46 1.82
N ALA A 447 4.50 -5.31 2.42
CA ALA A 447 4.55 -6.72 2.08
C ALA A 447 4.79 -7.62 3.30
N VAL A 448 4.17 -8.80 3.29
CA VAL A 448 4.42 -9.84 4.30
C VAL A 448 5.79 -10.50 4.07
N PRO A 449 6.43 -11.11 5.10
CA PRO A 449 7.78 -11.67 5.01
C PRO A 449 8.00 -12.59 3.81
N ARG A 450 7.02 -13.44 3.49
CA ARG A 450 7.10 -14.38 2.36
C ARG A 450 7.34 -13.71 1.00
N ILE A 451 6.81 -12.50 0.81
CA ILE A 451 7.02 -11.73 -0.43
C ILE A 451 8.45 -11.18 -0.48
N TRP A 452 8.97 -10.70 0.65
CA TRP A 452 10.36 -10.25 0.76
C TRP A 452 11.35 -11.39 0.51
N GLU A 453 11.06 -12.57 1.05
CA GLU A 453 11.87 -13.77 0.82
C GLU A 453 11.91 -14.13 -0.66
N LYS A 454 10.75 -14.17 -1.32
CA LYS A 454 10.67 -14.46 -2.76
C LYS A 454 11.46 -13.45 -3.61
N PHE A 455 11.45 -12.17 -3.22
CA PHE A 455 12.30 -11.16 -3.85
C PHE A 455 13.78 -11.46 -3.62
N GLY A 456 14.19 -11.78 -2.39
CA GLY A 456 15.55 -12.17 -2.05
C GLY A 456 16.03 -13.41 -2.83
N GLU A 457 15.24 -14.47 -2.86
CA GLU A 457 15.49 -15.71 -3.64
C GLU A 457 15.68 -15.38 -5.13
N THR A 458 14.80 -14.56 -5.70
CA THR A 458 14.89 -14.15 -7.11
C THR A 458 16.17 -13.35 -7.39
N LEU A 459 16.58 -12.48 -6.46
CA LEU A 459 17.82 -11.71 -6.56
C LEU A 459 19.04 -12.62 -6.49
N HIS A 460 19.08 -13.56 -5.54
CA HIS A 460 20.15 -14.56 -5.41
C HIS A 460 20.29 -15.41 -6.67
N LYS A 461 19.17 -15.92 -7.20
CA LYS A 461 19.14 -16.76 -8.41
C LYS A 461 19.63 -16.01 -9.65
N LYS A 462 19.25 -14.74 -9.82
CA LYS A 462 19.65 -13.94 -10.99
C LYS A 462 21.03 -13.31 -10.86
N ILE A 463 21.43 -12.90 -9.65
CA ILE A 463 22.70 -12.22 -9.37
C ILE A 463 23.28 -12.75 -8.06
N PRO A 464 23.98 -13.91 -8.08
CA PRO A 464 24.50 -14.52 -6.85
C PRO A 464 25.49 -13.62 -6.09
N SER A 465 26.31 -12.84 -6.81
CA SER A 465 27.32 -11.97 -6.21
C SER A 465 26.70 -10.78 -5.46
N ALA A 466 26.91 -10.73 -4.14
CA ALA A 466 26.51 -9.60 -3.29
C ALA A 466 27.13 -8.26 -3.74
N PHE A 467 28.38 -8.28 -4.21
CA PHE A 467 29.05 -7.09 -4.74
C PHE A 467 28.33 -6.56 -5.99
N LEU A 468 27.98 -7.44 -6.93
CA LEU A 468 27.25 -7.05 -8.14
C LEU A 468 25.85 -6.54 -7.80
N ARG A 469 25.15 -7.16 -6.84
CA ARG A 469 23.84 -6.67 -6.38
C ARG A 469 23.92 -5.25 -5.84
N LYS A 470 24.91 -4.96 -4.99
CA LYS A 470 25.13 -3.60 -4.47
C LYS A 470 25.49 -2.60 -5.58
N ALA A 471 26.36 -2.99 -6.51
CA ALA A 471 26.74 -2.14 -7.64
C ALA A 471 25.55 -1.83 -8.57
N LEU A 472 24.63 -2.78 -8.73
CA LEU A 472 23.43 -2.66 -9.57
C LEU A 472 22.17 -2.22 -8.79
N ALA A 473 22.31 -1.80 -7.52
CA ALA A 473 21.18 -1.49 -6.65
C ALA A 473 20.13 -0.54 -7.27
N PRO A 474 20.48 0.56 -7.98
CA PRO A 474 19.48 1.42 -8.62
C PRO A 474 18.67 0.68 -9.71
N VAL A 475 19.31 -0.20 -10.47
CA VAL A 475 18.66 -1.01 -11.51
C VAL A 475 17.78 -2.08 -10.88
N LEU A 476 18.27 -2.74 -9.84
CA LEU A 476 17.52 -3.76 -9.11
C LEU A 476 16.29 -3.19 -8.42
N ARG A 477 16.41 -2.05 -7.74
CA ARG A 477 15.28 -1.33 -7.16
C ARG A 477 14.21 -1.03 -8.21
N LYS A 478 14.62 -0.55 -9.38
CA LYS A 478 13.68 -0.30 -10.48
C LYS A 478 13.02 -1.60 -10.95
N LYS A 479 13.80 -2.68 -11.15
CA LYS A 479 13.27 -3.99 -11.58
C LYS A 479 12.36 -4.66 -10.57
N LEU A 480 12.54 -4.39 -9.28
CA LEU A 480 11.65 -4.82 -8.21
C LEU A 480 10.39 -3.94 -8.08
N GLY A 481 10.29 -2.84 -8.83
CA GLY A 481 9.22 -1.85 -8.66
C GLY A 481 9.39 -0.90 -7.48
N LEU A 482 10.55 -0.90 -6.81
CA LEU A 482 10.79 -0.18 -5.56
C LEU A 482 11.77 1.00 -5.74
N SER A 483 11.90 1.55 -6.94
CA SER A 483 12.79 2.70 -7.15
C SER A 483 12.25 3.98 -6.51
N ARG A 484 10.92 4.16 -6.51
CA ARG A 484 10.20 5.30 -5.93
C ARG A 484 9.70 5.06 -4.50
N ALA A 485 9.80 3.82 -4.01
CA ALA A 485 9.33 3.44 -2.68
C ALA A 485 10.10 4.18 -1.57
N ARG A 486 9.36 4.89 -0.72
CA ARG A 486 9.86 5.70 0.41
C ARG A 486 9.41 5.16 1.76
N LEU A 487 8.21 4.58 1.80
CA LEU A 487 7.67 3.88 2.94
C LEU A 487 7.56 2.40 2.57
N VAL A 488 8.54 1.63 3.01
CA VAL A 488 8.61 0.19 2.77
C VAL A 488 8.37 -0.51 4.10
N LEU A 489 7.31 -1.31 4.16
CA LEU A 489 6.81 -1.92 5.38
C LEU A 489 6.80 -3.44 5.29
N SER A 490 7.03 -4.10 6.43
CA SER A 490 6.69 -5.50 6.61
C SER A 490 5.97 -5.74 7.92
N GLY A 491 5.03 -6.68 7.94
CA GLY A 491 4.26 -7.00 9.13
C GLY A 491 3.55 -8.33 8.99
N ALA A 492 2.59 -8.57 9.89
CA ALA A 492 1.83 -9.81 10.02
C ALA A 492 2.62 -11.03 10.53
N ALA A 493 3.93 -11.14 10.23
CA ALA A 493 4.83 -12.16 10.75
C ALA A 493 6.27 -11.63 10.87
N PRO A 494 7.16 -12.29 11.64
CA PRO A 494 8.58 -11.92 11.71
C PRO A 494 9.30 -12.09 10.36
N ILE A 495 10.31 -11.25 10.11
CA ILE A 495 11.19 -11.32 8.94
C ILE A 495 12.63 -11.58 9.36
N ARG A 496 13.38 -12.32 8.53
CA ARG A 496 14.78 -12.70 8.81
C ARG A 496 15.69 -11.47 8.86
N ALA A 497 16.59 -11.41 9.86
CA ALA A 497 17.49 -10.27 10.06
C ALA A 497 18.48 -10.08 8.91
N SER A 498 18.95 -11.20 8.33
CA SER A 498 19.82 -11.21 7.15
C SER A 498 19.12 -10.58 5.94
N LEU A 499 17.84 -10.89 5.73
CA LEU A 499 17.05 -10.35 4.64
C LEU A 499 16.84 -8.84 4.78
N LEU A 500 16.54 -8.35 5.99
CA LEU A 500 16.46 -6.91 6.28
C LEU A 500 17.77 -6.19 5.96
N THR A 501 18.89 -6.78 6.38
CA THR A 501 20.23 -6.22 6.14
C THR A 501 20.57 -6.22 4.64
N GLU A 502 20.21 -7.27 3.92
CA GLU A 502 20.40 -7.37 2.47
C GLU A 502 19.65 -6.26 1.73
N PHE A 503 18.34 -6.11 1.94
CA PHE A 503 17.55 -5.06 1.30
C PHE A 503 18.03 -3.67 1.69
N ALA A 504 18.43 -3.45 2.94
CA ALA A 504 19.04 -2.19 3.37
C ALA A 504 20.32 -1.89 2.59
N SER A 505 21.15 -2.89 2.27
CA SER A 505 22.36 -2.73 1.45
C SER A 505 22.06 -2.29 0.00
N LEU A 506 20.84 -2.57 -0.49
CA LEU A 506 20.33 -2.11 -1.78
C LEU A 506 19.68 -0.72 -1.71
N GLY A 507 19.61 -0.11 -0.53
CA GLY A 507 18.91 1.15 -0.29
C GLY A 507 17.40 1.01 -0.14
N ILE A 508 16.91 -0.18 0.19
CA ILE A 508 15.51 -0.47 0.54
C ILE A 508 15.47 -0.73 2.05
N GLN A 509 15.13 0.28 2.84
CA GLN A 509 14.98 0.11 4.28
C GLN A 509 13.58 -0.40 4.62
N ILE A 510 13.46 -1.70 4.87
CA ILE A 510 12.21 -2.33 5.33
C ILE A 510 11.99 -1.96 6.80
N GLN A 511 10.79 -1.47 7.11
CA GLN A 511 10.36 -1.09 8.45
C GLN A 511 9.33 -2.10 8.95
N GLU A 512 9.64 -2.83 10.00
CA GLU A 512 8.69 -3.77 10.61
C GLU A 512 7.59 -3.01 11.37
N VAL A 513 6.33 -3.42 11.18
CA VAL A 513 5.14 -2.89 11.85
C VAL A 513 4.41 -4.02 12.57
N TYR A 514 3.96 -3.75 13.80
CA TYR A 514 3.16 -4.66 14.59
C TYR A 514 1.79 -4.07 14.91
N GLY A 515 0.80 -4.95 14.83
CA GLY A 515 -0.60 -4.69 15.11
C GLY A 515 -1.47 -5.87 14.67
N MET A 516 -2.75 -5.81 15.04
CA MET A 516 -3.76 -6.83 14.79
C MET A 516 -5.05 -6.19 14.30
N THR A 517 -6.02 -6.99 13.86
CA THR A 517 -7.30 -6.47 13.40
C THR A 517 -7.97 -5.61 14.48
N GLU A 518 -7.86 -6.02 15.74
CA GLU A 518 -8.45 -5.36 16.89
C GLU A 518 -7.87 -3.97 17.21
N ASN A 519 -6.78 -3.53 16.58
CA ASN A 519 -6.21 -2.18 16.74
C ASN A 519 -5.85 -1.49 15.42
N LEU A 520 -6.56 -1.85 14.35
CA LEU A 520 -6.34 -1.38 12.98
C LEU A 520 -4.93 -1.67 12.41
N GLY A 521 -4.18 -2.60 12.98
CA GLY A 521 -2.82 -2.88 12.57
C GLY A 521 -1.82 -1.77 12.95
N ILE A 522 -2.19 -0.91 13.91
CA ILE A 522 -1.38 0.23 14.37
C ILE A 522 -1.07 0.05 15.85
N SER A 523 0.12 -0.46 16.18
CA SER A 523 0.63 -0.51 17.56
C SER A 523 2.04 0.02 17.66
N THR A 524 2.99 -0.62 16.98
CA THR A 524 4.39 -0.21 16.95
C THR A 524 4.95 -0.25 15.53
N VAL A 525 5.99 0.55 15.27
CA VAL A 525 6.69 0.53 13.99
C VAL A 525 8.16 0.88 14.17
N ASN A 526 9.01 0.23 13.37
CA ASN A 526 10.40 0.64 13.20
C ASN A 526 10.45 1.91 12.34
N PHE A 527 10.39 3.09 12.98
CA PHE A 527 10.42 4.36 12.26
C PHE A 527 11.69 4.52 11.42
N ARG A 528 11.56 5.21 10.28
CA ARG A 528 12.69 5.53 9.41
C ARG A 528 13.78 6.27 10.18
N GLY A 529 15.02 5.81 10.06
CA GLY A 529 16.16 6.34 10.82
C GLY A 529 16.28 5.83 12.26
N LYS A 530 15.29 5.07 12.76
CA LYS A 530 15.25 4.42 14.07
C LYS A 530 14.91 2.93 13.94
N VAL A 531 15.38 2.29 12.87
CA VAL A 531 15.10 0.86 12.65
C VAL A 531 16.05 0.04 13.54
N LYS A 532 15.49 -0.81 14.41
CA LYS A 532 16.24 -1.76 15.24
C LYS A 532 15.86 -3.18 14.85
N ILE A 533 16.76 -3.86 14.13
CA ILE A 533 16.57 -5.24 13.66
C ILE A 533 16.33 -6.17 14.86
N GLY A 534 15.36 -7.08 14.73
CA GLY A 534 14.95 -7.99 15.81
C GLY A 534 13.88 -7.42 16.75
N THR A 535 13.33 -6.25 16.40
CA THR A 535 12.23 -5.61 17.13
C THR A 535 11.13 -5.23 16.14
N VAL A 536 9.91 -5.05 16.63
CA VAL A 536 8.80 -4.46 15.87
C VAL A 536 8.67 -2.95 16.10
N GLY A 537 9.75 -2.33 16.57
CA GLY A 537 9.85 -0.88 16.72
C GLY A 537 9.20 -0.31 17.97
N GLN A 538 8.94 1.00 17.93
CA GLN A 538 8.39 1.77 19.05
C GLN A 538 6.90 2.04 18.84
N ALA A 539 6.17 2.30 19.92
CA ALA A 539 4.75 2.66 19.85
C ALA A 539 4.51 3.89 18.94
N PHE A 540 3.43 3.84 18.16
CA PHE A 540 2.97 5.04 17.45
C PHE A 540 2.59 6.13 18.46
N PRO A 541 2.79 7.43 18.14
CA PRO A 541 2.32 8.51 19.02
C PRO A 541 0.83 8.37 19.29
N GLY A 542 0.43 8.37 20.57
CA GLY A 542 -0.96 8.15 20.99
C GLY A 542 -1.32 6.69 21.27
N MET A 543 -0.51 5.72 20.86
CA MET A 543 -0.60 4.34 21.36
C MET A 543 0.24 4.17 22.61
N HIS A 544 -0.31 3.44 23.57
CA HIS A 544 0.35 3.06 24.80
C HIS A 544 0.50 1.54 24.74
N VAL A 545 1.75 1.08 24.71
CA VAL A 545 2.08 -0.35 24.62
C VAL A 545 2.88 -0.71 25.85
N THR A 546 2.37 -1.66 26.62
CA THR A 546 2.95 -2.09 27.90
C THR A 546 3.02 -3.61 27.98
N ILE A 547 3.82 -4.13 28.91
CA ILE A 547 3.88 -5.56 29.20
C ILE A 547 3.10 -5.85 30.48
N GLY A 548 2.10 -6.72 30.38
CA GLY A 548 1.23 -7.18 31.47
C GLY A 548 1.74 -8.45 32.15
N GLU A 549 0.84 -9.14 32.85
CA GLU A 549 1.14 -10.44 33.47
C GLU A 549 1.47 -11.49 32.39
N GLY A 550 2.41 -12.40 32.69
CA GLY A 550 2.80 -13.47 31.75
C GLY A 550 3.50 -12.97 30.47
N ASP A 551 4.17 -11.82 30.54
CA ASP A 551 4.83 -11.14 29.43
C ASP A 551 3.86 -10.75 28.27
N GLU A 552 2.55 -10.66 28.53
CA GLU A 552 1.57 -10.29 27.51
C GLU A 552 1.74 -8.83 27.06
N VAL A 553 1.70 -8.59 25.76
CA VAL A 553 1.65 -7.24 25.20
C VAL A 553 0.23 -6.69 25.35
N LEU A 554 0.11 -5.56 26.03
CA LEU A 554 -1.14 -4.83 26.21
C LEU A 554 -1.10 -3.55 25.38
N VAL A 555 -2.21 -3.20 24.75
CA VAL A 555 -2.31 -2.04 23.86
C VAL A 555 -3.50 -1.16 24.26
N GLU A 556 -3.26 0.13 24.41
CA GLU A 556 -4.32 1.12 24.62
C GLU A 556 -4.13 2.28 23.64
N GLY A 557 -5.21 2.75 23.05
CA GLY A 557 -5.17 3.89 22.15
C GLY A 557 -6.44 4.04 21.30
N PRO A 558 -6.52 5.13 20.52
CA PRO A 558 -7.72 5.50 19.78
C PRO A 558 -8.01 4.60 18.56
N THR A 559 -7.12 3.66 18.23
CA THR A 559 -7.30 2.72 17.11
C THR A 559 -7.87 1.37 17.55
N CYS A 560 -8.06 1.17 18.86
CA CYS A 560 -8.61 -0.06 19.41
C CYS A 560 -10.09 -0.23 19.05
N THR A 561 -10.48 -1.48 18.79
CA THR A 561 -11.80 -1.90 18.35
C THR A 561 -12.91 -1.57 19.35
N LEU A 562 -14.15 -1.39 18.88
CA LEU A 562 -15.33 -1.37 19.76
C LEU A 562 -15.60 -2.72 20.44
N GLY A 563 -14.98 -3.79 19.92
CA GLY A 563 -15.13 -5.16 20.40
C GLY A 563 -15.46 -6.14 19.29
N TYR A 564 -16.11 -7.25 19.67
CA TYR A 564 -16.58 -8.28 18.76
C TYR A 564 -18.10 -8.20 18.57
N TYR A 565 -18.56 -8.18 17.31
CA TYR A 565 -19.97 -8.11 16.96
C TYR A 565 -20.75 -9.28 17.57
N LYS A 566 -21.83 -8.98 18.31
CA LYS A 566 -22.70 -9.94 19.02
C LYS A 566 -21.99 -10.85 20.04
N GLU A 567 -20.81 -10.44 20.52
CA GLU A 567 -19.97 -11.25 21.40
C GLU A 567 -19.50 -10.41 22.61
N PRO A 568 -20.43 -9.97 23.49
CA PRO A 568 -20.10 -9.06 24.59
C PRO A 568 -19.16 -9.69 25.62
N GLU A 569 -19.27 -10.98 25.89
CA GLU A 569 -18.38 -11.70 26.81
C GLU A 569 -16.94 -11.71 26.30
N LYS A 570 -16.72 -12.09 25.03
CA LYS A 570 -15.40 -12.05 24.40
C LYS A 570 -14.85 -10.63 24.29
N THR A 571 -15.73 -9.63 24.18
CA THR A 571 -15.34 -8.21 24.21
C THR A 571 -14.88 -7.79 25.60
N ALA A 572 -15.57 -8.23 26.65
CA ALA A 572 -15.15 -8.01 28.02
C ALA A 572 -13.81 -8.70 28.32
N GLU A 573 -13.62 -9.93 27.84
CA GLU A 573 -12.33 -10.66 27.91
C GLU A 573 -11.20 -9.92 27.19
N LEU A 574 -11.48 -9.32 26.02
CA LEU A 574 -10.48 -8.59 25.22
C LEU A 574 -9.86 -7.40 25.98
N TYR A 575 -10.64 -6.74 26.84
CA TYR A 575 -10.19 -5.56 27.59
C TYR A 575 -9.92 -5.82 29.07
N ALA A 576 -10.57 -6.83 29.66
CA ALA A 576 -10.52 -7.14 31.10
C ALA A 576 -10.71 -5.91 32.02
N GLY A 577 -11.44 -4.89 31.56
CA GLY A 577 -11.64 -3.62 32.29
C GLY A 577 -10.50 -2.60 32.17
N GLY A 578 -9.52 -2.81 31.28
CA GLY A 578 -8.39 -1.92 31.03
C GLY A 578 -7.92 -1.97 29.58
N PRO A 579 -6.61 -2.06 29.30
CA PRO A 579 -6.07 -2.07 27.94
C PRO A 579 -6.44 -3.35 27.17
N LEU A 580 -6.30 -3.30 25.84
CA LEU A 580 -6.53 -4.45 24.97
C LEU A 580 -5.46 -5.52 25.21
N HIS A 581 -5.91 -6.74 25.52
CA HIS A 581 -5.10 -7.95 25.61
C HIS A 581 -4.86 -8.53 24.22
N THR A 582 -3.61 -8.48 23.74
CA THR A 582 -3.28 -8.91 22.37
C THR A 582 -3.23 -10.44 22.23
N GLY A 583 -2.99 -11.15 23.33
CA GLY A 583 -2.64 -12.56 23.33
C GLY A 583 -1.23 -12.87 22.79
N ASP A 584 -0.44 -11.85 22.45
CA ASP A 584 0.96 -11.97 22.06
C ASP A 584 1.87 -11.65 23.26
N CYS A 585 3.01 -12.32 23.34
CA CYS A 585 4.01 -12.09 24.37
C CYS A 585 5.14 -11.21 23.83
N GLY A 586 5.74 -10.36 24.66
CA GLY A 586 6.84 -9.52 24.24
C GLY A 586 7.64 -8.88 25.36
N LYS A 587 8.68 -8.14 24.97
CA LYS A 587 9.53 -7.36 25.88
C LYS A 587 9.77 -5.98 25.30
N ILE A 588 9.74 -4.97 26.17
CA ILE A 588 10.06 -3.58 25.81
C ILE A 588 11.41 -3.23 26.45
N ASP A 589 12.35 -2.74 25.65
CA ASP A 589 13.65 -2.30 26.14
C ASP A 589 13.63 -0.86 26.71
N ALA A 590 14.76 -0.41 27.27
CA ALA A 590 14.87 0.93 27.87
C ALA A 590 14.69 2.08 26.87
N GLU A 591 14.82 1.81 25.57
CA GLU A 591 14.60 2.79 24.50
C GLU A 591 13.15 2.72 23.98
N GLY A 592 12.30 1.82 24.49
CA GLY A 592 10.91 1.68 24.10
C GLY A 592 10.67 0.80 22.87
N TYR A 593 11.65 0.01 22.44
CA TYR A 593 11.44 -0.95 21.34
C TYR A 593 10.79 -2.23 21.86
N LEU A 594 9.73 -2.66 21.19
CA LEU A 594 9.04 -3.91 21.44
C LEU A 594 9.66 -5.04 20.63
N THR A 595 9.96 -6.17 21.27
CA THR A 595 10.26 -7.45 20.61
C THR A 595 9.13 -8.42 20.93
N ILE A 596 8.52 -9.02 19.90
CA ILE A 596 7.53 -10.10 20.06
C ILE A 596 8.26 -11.41 20.32
N THR A 597 7.87 -12.10 21.39
CA THR A 597 8.48 -13.35 21.86
C THR A 597 7.51 -14.53 21.84
N GLY A 598 6.29 -14.38 21.33
CA GLY A 598 5.38 -15.52 21.30
C GLY A 598 3.92 -15.14 21.19
N ARG A 599 3.08 -16.17 21.24
CA ARG A 599 1.63 -16.04 21.33
C ARG A 599 1.12 -16.99 22.41
N ILE A 600 0.33 -16.49 23.36
CA ILE A 600 -0.14 -17.22 24.53
C ILE A 600 -0.84 -18.52 24.12
N LYS A 601 -1.69 -18.46 23.09
CA LYS A 601 -2.46 -19.62 22.60
C LYS A 601 -1.63 -20.67 21.88
N ASP A 602 -0.45 -20.30 21.38
CA ASP A 602 0.45 -21.22 20.69
C ASP A 602 1.37 -21.93 21.68
N ILE A 603 1.41 -21.48 22.95
CA ILE A 603 2.16 -22.15 24.00
C ILE A 603 1.50 -23.51 24.26
N PHE A 604 2.24 -24.58 23.99
CA PHE A 604 1.80 -25.93 24.28
C PHE A 604 2.54 -26.48 25.49
N LYS A 605 1.94 -27.53 26.07
CA LYS A 605 2.51 -28.26 27.20
C LYS A 605 3.02 -29.62 26.70
N THR A 606 4.30 -29.84 26.88
CA THR A 606 4.95 -31.15 26.62
C THR A 606 4.40 -32.22 27.56
N SER A 607 4.60 -33.50 27.24
CA SER A 607 4.19 -34.62 28.12
C SER A 607 4.89 -34.62 29.48
N LYS A 608 6.03 -33.91 29.61
CA LYS A 608 6.72 -33.64 30.88
C LYS A 608 6.09 -32.49 31.69
N GLY A 609 4.99 -31.93 31.21
CA GLY A 609 4.26 -30.85 31.85
C GLY A 609 4.96 -29.49 31.79
N LYS A 610 5.94 -29.31 30.90
CA LYS A 610 6.63 -28.04 30.68
C LYS A 610 6.00 -27.28 29.51
N TYR A 611 5.80 -25.98 29.70
CA TYR A 611 5.30 -25.08 28.67
C TYR A 611 6.42 -24.70 27.71
N VAL A 612 6.11 -24.63 26.42
CA VAL A 612 7.05 -24.24 25.36
C VAL A 612 6.36 -23.19 24.49
N ALA A 613 7.02 -22.04 24.30
CA ALA A 613 6.61 -21.05 23.33
C ALA A 613 7.29 -21.35 21.97
N PRO A 614 6.55 -21.71 20.92
CA PRO A 614 7.16 -22.09 19.65
C PRO A 614 7.79 -20.91 18.90
N ALA A 615 7.18 -19.72 18.93
CA ALA A 615 7.56 -18.62 18.04
C ALA A 615 9.03 -18.13 18.20
N PRO A 616 9.63 -18.04 19.41
CA PRO A 616 11.06 -17.74 19.55
C PRO A 616 11.94 -18.77 18.85
N ILE A 617 11.61 -20.04 19.00
CA ILE A 617 12.36 -21.16 18.42
C ILE A 617 12.24 -21.10 16.89
N GLU A 618 11.03 -20.88 16.39
CA GLU A 618 10.75 -20.69 14.97
C GLU A 618 11.51 -19.49 14.38
N GLY A 619 11.54 -18.37 15.09
CA GLY A 619 12.28 -17.17 14.67
C GLY A 619 13.79 -17.41 14.56
N LEU A 620 14.36 -18.23 15.45
CA LEU A 620 15.77 -18.65 15.38
C LEU A 620 16.00 -19.59 14.20
N LEU A 621 15.14 -20.60 14.02
CA LEU A 621 15.24 -21.54 12.90
C LEU A 621 15.09 -20.86 11.54
N LEU A 622 14.17 -19.90 11.45
CA LEU A 622 13.95 -19.10 10.25
C LEU A 622 15.18 -18.26 9.90
N GLN A 623 16.17 -18.04 10.75
CA GLN A 623 17.40 -17.35 10.31
C GLN A 623 18.19 -18.16 9.25
N SER A 624 17.93 -19.47 9.13
CA SER A 624 18.54 -20.34 8.12
C SER A 624 18.14 -19.97 6.68
N GLU A 625 19.07 -20.07 5.74
CA GLU A 625 18.80 -19.86 4.31
C GLU A 625 18.12 -21.06 3.63
N HIS A 626 18.13 -22.23 4.27
CA HIS A 626 17.55 -23.45 3.72
C HIS A 626 16.06 -23.61 4.04
N MET A 627 15.52 -22.77 4.93
CA MET A 627 14.18 -22.93 5.49
C MET A 627 13.23 -21.84 4.98
N ALA A 628 12.19 -22.24 4.26
CA ALA A 628 11.16 -21.34 3.76
C ALA A 628 10.06 -21.11 4.80
N GLN A 629 9.66 -22.16 5.52
CA GLN A 629 8.60 -22.12 6.53
C GLN A 629 8.96 -23.09 7.65
N VAL A 630 8.51 -22.81 8.87
CA VAL A 630 8.72 -23.68 10.03
C VAL A 630 7.53 -23.63 10.98
N CYS A 631 7.20 -24.79 11.55
CA CYS A 631 6.17 -24.96 12.55
C CYS A 631 6.72 -25.85 13.67
N VAL A 632 6.98 -25.28 14.85
CA VAL A 632 7.37 -26.01 16.04
C VAL A 632 6.11 -26.57 16.71
N VAL A 633 6.10 -27.89 16.88
CA VAL A 633 5.01 -28.66 17.49
C VAL A 633 5.55 -29.46 18.67
N GLY A 634 4.67 -29.92 19.55
CA GLY A 634 5.11 -30.74 20.68
C GLY A 634 4.05 -31.01 21.73
N LEU A 635 2.77 -30.84 21.40
CA LEU A 635 1.70 -31.31 22.26
C LEU A 635 1.86 -32.82 22.45
N ASP A 636 1.79 -33.26 23.71
CA ASP A 636 1.95 -34.67 24.10
C ASP A 636 3.30 -35.32 23.75
N LEU A 637 4.31 -34.53 23.35
CA LEU A 637 5.69 -35.01 23.15
C LEU A 637 6.59 -34.68 24.35
N PRO A 638 7.63 -35.51 24.64
CA PRO A 638 8.59 -35.24 25.72
C PRO A 638 9.48 -34.02 25.50
N GLN A 639 9.61 -33.57 24.26
CA GLN A 639 10.40 -32.43 23.79
C GLN A 639 9.79 -31.91 22.47
N PRO A 640 9.96 -30.63 22.13
CA PRO A 640 9.42 -30.06 20.89
C PRO A 640 10.12 -30.59 19.63
N VAL A 641 9.42 -30.50 18.49
CA VAL A 641 9.88 -30.92 17.16
C VAL A 641 9.62 -29.79 16.17
N ALA A 642 10.58 -29.51 15.28
CA ALA A 642 10.39 -28.55 14.20
C ALA A 642 9.98 -29.27 12.90
N LEU A 643 8.83 -28.90 12.34
CA LEU A 643 8.43 -29.25 10.97
C LEU A 643 8.84 -28.09 10.06
N ALA A 644 9.54 -28.35 8.96
CA ALA A 644 10.11 -27.30 8.12
C ALA A 644 9.92 -27.58 6.62
N VAL A 645 9.57 -26.53 5.87
CA VAL A 645 9.52 -26.54 4.40
C VAL A 645 10.85 -25.98 3.87
N MET A 646 11.47 -26.69 2.94
CA MET A 646 12.72 -26.26 2.31
C MET A 646 12.50 -25.11 1.33
N THR A 647 13.49 -24.21 1.19
CA THR A 647 13.54 -23.28 0.06
C THR A 647 13.75 -24.04 -1.26
N GLU A 648 13.37 -23.45 -2.40
CA GLU A 648 13.55 -24.06 -3.73
C GLU A 648 15.03 -24.38 -3.99
N ASP A 649 15.93 -23.48 -3.59
CA ASP A 649 17.37 -23.66 -3.73
C ASP A 649 17.88 -24.82 -2.85
N ALA A 650 17.36 -24.98 -1.63
CA ALA A 650 17.71 -26.10 -0.76
C ALA A 650 17.21 -27.44 -1.32
N ARG A 651 16.00 -27.48 -1.90
CA ARG A 651 15.46 -28.69 -2.55
C ARG A 651 16.29 -29.13 -3.75
N ASN A 652 16.76 -28.17 -4.55
CA ASN A 652 17.57 -28.43 -5.74
C ASN A 652 19.06 -28.63 -5.42
N GLY A 653 19.47 -28.32 -4.20
CA GLY A 653 20.84 -28.45 -3.72
C GLY A 653 21.21 -29.86 -3.28
N SER A 654 22.40 -29.97 -2.71
CA SER A 654 22.90 -31.22 -2.13
C SER A 654 22.17 -31.52 -0.83
N GLN A 655 21.33 -32.57 -0.81
CA GLN A 655 20.64 -33.01 0.39
C GLN A 655 21.61 -33.30 1.56
N LYS A 656 22.83 -33.75 1.26
CA LYS A 656 23.87 -33.98 2.27
C LYS A 656 24.31 -32.68 2.95
N ASP A 657 24.45 -31.60 2.18
CA ASP A 657 24.85 -30.29 2.71
C ASP A 657 23.70 -29.66 3.49
N VAL A 658 22.46 -29.77 3.00
CA VAL A 658 21.26 -29.33 3.72
C VAL A 658 21.09 -30.10 5.03
N HIS A 659 21.30 -31.42 5.04
CA HIS A 659 21.25 -32.23 6.27
C HIS A 659 22.30 -31.78 7.28
N LYS A 660 23.55 -31.60 6.84
CA LYS A 660 24.64 -31.13 7.71
C LYS A 660 24.33 -29.74 8.29
N ALA A 661 23.89 -28.80 7.45
CA ALA A 661 23.53 -27.46 7.91
C ALA A 661 22.33 -27.47 8.88
N ALA A 662 21.37 -28.38 8.68
CA ALA A 662 20.24 -28.55 9.60
C ALA A 662 20.68 -29.14 10.96
N GLU A 663 21.64 -30.06 10.99
CA GLU A 663 22.20 -30.59 12.25
C GLU A 663 22.96 -29.51 13.02
N GLU A 664 23.78 -28.71 12.31
CA GLU A 664 24.50 -27.57 12.89
C GLU A 664 23.51 -26.54 13.45
N LEU A 665 22.50 -26.14 12.66
CA LEU A 665 21.45 -25.22 13.11
C LEU A 665 20.69 -25.73 14.33
N LEU A 666 20.27 -26.99 14.32
CA LEU A 666 19.55 -27.60 15.45
C LEU A 666 20.41 -27.58 16.72
N SER A 667 21.71 -27.86 16.59
CA SER A 667 22.66 -27.81 17.71
C SER A 667 22.84 -26.38 18.23
N GLU A 668 23.03 -25.41 17.35
CA GLU A 668 23.18 -23.99 17.68
C GLU A 668 21.94 -23.42 18.37
N VAL A 669 20.76 -23.66 17.80
CA VAL A 669 19.50 -23.23 18.40
C VAL A 669 19.32 -23.87 19.77
N ASN A 670 19.50 -25.20 19.89
CA ASN A 670 19.40 -25.90 21.17
C ASN A 670 20.41 -25.45 22.22
N ALA A 671 21.56 -24.87 21.83
CA ALA A 671 22.51 -24.31 22.78
C ALA A 671 21.99 -23.03 23.46
N THR A 672 21.09 -22.30 22.80
CA THR A 672 20.46 -21.07 23.33
C THR A 672 19.20 -21.33 24.16
N LEU A 673 18.61 -22.52 24.02
CA LEU A 673 17.31 -22.87 24.61
C LEU A 673 17.44 -23.53 25.99
N SER A 674 16.41 -23.33 26.82
CA SER A 674 16.26 -24.05 28.08
C SER A 674 16.08 -25.55 27.84
N SER A 675 16.45 -26.38 28.81
CA SER A 675 16.45 -27.85 28.67
C SER A 675 15.13 -28.48 28.21
N HIS A 676 14.00 -27.84 28.50
CA HIS A 676 12.65 -28.29 28.13
C HIS A 676 12.13 -27.71 26.80
N GLU A 677 12.83 -26.72 26.25
CA GLU A 677 12.56 -26.11 24.94
C GLU A 677 13.48 -26.69 23.85
N LYS A 678 14.54 -27.40 24.26
CA LYS A 678 15.46 -28.05 23.33
C LYS A 678 14.69 -28.99 22.42
N MET A 679 14.74 -28.68 21.13
CA MET A 679 14.12 -29.48 20.09
C MET A 679 14.78 -30.84 20.01
N ASP A 680 13.93 -31.85 19.98
CA ASP A 680 14.36 -33.21 19.82
C ASP A 680 14.86 -33.46 18.39
N ARG A 681 14.17 -32.92 17.38
CA ARG A 681 14.48 -33.12 15.97
C ARG A 681 13.92 -32.01 15.07
N LEU A 682 14.51 -31.93 13.88
CA LEU A 682 14.05 -31.13 12.75
C LEU A 682 13.61 -32.08 11.62
N ILE A 683 12.39 -31.91 11.13
CA ILE A 683 11.78 -32.73 10.10
C ILE A 683 11.49 -31.85 8.88
N TRP A 684 12.14 -32.15 7.77
CA TRP A 684 11.83 -31.56 6.48
C TRP A 684 10.59 -32.24 5.89
N VAL A 685 9.55 -31.45 5.62
CA VAL A 685 8.33 -31.93 4.96
C VAL A 685 8.45 -31.75 3.45
N ALA A 686 7.88 -32.70 2.69
CA ALA A 686 7.92 -32.66 1.22
C ALA A 686 7.00 -31.58 0.64
N GLU A 687 5.80 -31.45 1.21
CA GLU A 687 4.74 -30.54 0.77
C GLU A 687 5.04 -29.06 1.09
N ASP A 688 4.67 -28.17 0.16
CA ASP A 688 4.63 -26.73 0.40
C ASP A 688 3.36 -26.33 1.16
N TRP A 689 3.47 -25.48 2.17
CA TRP A 689 2.30 -24.96 2.88
C TRP A 689 1.75 -23.74 2.16
N THR A 690 0.51 -23.82 1.70
CA THR A 690 -0.15 -22.78 0.89
C THR A 690 -1.51 -22.38 1.47
N VAL A 691 -2.19 -21.40 0.86
CA VAL A 691 -3.55 -21.03 1.27
C VAL A 691 -4.54 -22.08 0.77
N GLU A 692 -4.28 -22.62 -0.42
CA GLU A 692 -5.13 -23.57 -1.14
C GLU A 692 -5.25 -24.92 -0.43
N ASN A 693 -4.15 -25.45 0.13
CA ASN A 693 -4.18 -26.67 0.94
C ASN A 693 -4.57 -26.41 2.40
N GLY A 694 -4.92 -25.17 2.75
CA GLY A 694 -5.44 -24.80 4.06
C GLY A 694 -4.39 -24.55 5.14
N PHE A 695 -3.10 -24.85 4.91
CA PHE A 695 -2.05 -24.67 5.92
C PHE A 695 -1.73 -23.20 6.21
N LEU A 696 -1.98 -22.30 5.28
CA LEU A 696 -1.84 -20.86 5.48
C LEU A 696 -3.19 -20.16 5.58
N THR A 697 -3.18 -19.06 6.34
CA THR A 697 -4.23 -18.03 6.28
C THR A 697 -4.12 -17.24 4.97
N PRO A 698 -5.17 -16.50 4.54
CA PRO A 698 -5.10 -15.67 3.34
C PRO A 698 -3.99 -14.59 3.35
N THR A 699 -3.43 -14.28 4.52
CA THR A 699 -2.27 -13.40 4.70
C THR A 699 -0.95 -14.15 4.88
N LEU A 700 -0.91 -15.42 4.45
CA LEU A 700 0.27 -16.29 4.42
C LEU A 700 0.84 -16.67 5.80
N LYS A 701 0.10 -16.48 6.89
CA LYS A 701 0.47 -16.99 8.23
C LYS A 701 0.16 -18.48 8.37
N ILE A 702 1.02 -19.24 9.06
CA ILE A 702 0.84 -20.68 9.32
C ILE A 702 -0.33 -20.94 10.27
N LYS A 703 -1.17 -21.93 9.95
CA LYS A 703 -2.20 -22.48 10.84
C LYS A 703 -1.65 -23.68 11.60
N ARG A 704 -0.95 -23.43 12.71
CA ARG A 704 -0.27 -24.43 13.55
C ARG A 704 -1.11 -25.68 13.81
N ASN A 705 -2.34 -25.51 14.28
CA ASN A 705 -3.23 -26.64 14.59
C ASN A 705 -3.51 -27.55 13.39
N GLN A 706 -3.60 -26.99 12.17
CA GLN A 706 -3.83 -27.79 10.97
C GLN A 706 -2.55 -28.53 10.55
N VAL A 707 -1.40 -27.84 10.60
CA VAL A 707 -0.09 -28.45 10.34
C VAL A 707 0.19 -29.58 11.34
N GLU A 708 0.01 -29.33 12.63
CA GLU A 708 0.20 -30.31 13.70
C GLU A 708 -0.74 -31.51 13.56
N ALA A 709 -2.02 -31.29 13.23
CA ALA A 709 -2.96 -32.38 12.99
C ALA A 709 -2.57 -33.22 11.77
N HIS A 710 -2.11 -32.60 10.69
CA HIS A 710 -1.74 -33.29 9.46
C HIS A 710 -0.47 -34.13 9.60
N TYR A 711 0.59 -33.61 10.23
CA TYR A 711 1.86 -34.31 10.38
C TYR A 711 1.98 -35.13 11.67
N ARG A 712 0.91 -35.21 12.48
CA ARG A 712 0.91 -35.88 13.78
C ARG A 712 1.50 -37.29 13.71
N ASP A 713 0.97 -38.12 12.83
CA ASP A 713 1.37 -39.53 12.75
C ASP A 713 2.83 -39.68 12.32
N ALA A 714 3.30 -38.83 11.39
CA ALA A 714 4.70 -38.80 10.98
C ALA A 714 5.62 -38.36 12.12
N VAL A 715 5.25 -37.33 12.88
CA VAL A 715 6.01 -36.87 14.05
C VAL A 715 6.12 -37.98 15.10
N TYR A 716 5.02 -38.69 15.39
CA TYR A 716 5.03 -39.82 16.32
C TYR A 716 5.84 -41.01 15.81
N ALA A 717 5.68 -41.40 14.54
CA ALA A 717 6.44 -42.50 13.94
C ALA A 717 7.95 -42.25 13.98
N HIS A 718 8.35 -40.99 13.80
CA HIS A 718 9.76 -40.64 13.86
C HIS A 718 10.28 -40.42 15.29
N HIS A 719 9.42 -40.24 16.30
CA HIS A 719 9.83 -39.99 17.69
C HIS A 719 10.79 -41.07 18.25
N GLU A 720 10.64 -42.33 17.83
CA GLU A 720 11.50 -43.43 18.29
C GLU A 720 12.83 -43.55 17.53
N THR A 721 13.02 -42.75 16.47
CA THR A 721 14.25 -42.78 15.67
C THR A 721 15.37 -41.97 16.32
N SER A 722 16.61 -42.45 16.20
CA SER A 722 17.81 -41.75 16.70
C SER A 722 18.27 -40.59 15.82
N LYS A 723 17.67 -40.41 14.63
CA LYS A 723 18.02 -39.34 13.69
C LYS A 723 17.47 -38.00 14.17
N LYS A 724 18.36 -37.00 14.24
CA LYS A 724 18.03 -35.63 14.68
C LYS A 724 17.50 -34.75 13.55
N VAL A 725 17.88 -35.05 12.31
CA VAL A 725 17.29 -34.45 11.11
C VAL A 725 16.64 -35.56 10.28
N VAL A 726 15.39 -35.36 9.90
CA VAL A 726 14.57 -36.32 9.13
C VAL A 726 14.06 -35.63 7.87
N PHE A 727 14.00 -36.36 6.77
CA PHE A 727 13.29 -35.96 5.57
C PHE A 727 12.08 -36.88 5.43
N LEU A 728 10.88 -36.30 5.33
CA LEU A 728 9.69 -37.05 4.95
C LEU A 728 9.67 -37.18 3.44
N ASP A 729 9.47 -38.40 2.96
CA ASP A 729 9.24 -38.65 1.53
C ASP A 729 7.85 -38.12 1.13
N ALA A 730 7.71 -37.76 -0.14
CA ALA A 730 6.48 -37.23 -0.73
C ALA A 730 5.40 -38.30 -0.97
#